data_AF-A0A5S6Q4Q2-F1
#
_entry.id   AF-A0A5S6Q4Q2-F1
#
_cell.length_a   1.000
_cell.length_b   1.000
_cell.length_c   1.000
_cell.angle_alpha   90.00
_cell.angle_beta   90.00
_cell.angle_gamma   90.00
#
_symmetry.space_group_name_H-M   'P 1'
#
loop_
_entity.id
_entity.type
_entity.pdbx_description
1 polymer ?
#
loop_
_entity_poly.entity_id
_entity_poly.type
_entity_poly.pdbx_seq_one_letter_code
_entity_poly.pdbx_strand_id
1 'polypeptide(L)'
;MQQRHFEDYGKYPAKSSLTVNIVNRSRQSRYPMLPVEDALKIVFEELKTCSRQSTLLPVDLATNYVLTDPICSPENLPAFPASVKDGYAVIAADGAGHRKVLDSKTSSDYDDIVLQPGYCKRVNTGAPLTKGADAVVEVEQTELVDATGNQENIIIIKKAPQVGQDVRQIGFDVSLGECILNSGYRLASSEIIVSSGDEICEHSVDPLPIGKVRDTNRPMLLSLMKEHGFNAEDLGIVRDEPDNILSLFKEAFKRADVVVSSGGMSMGDRDLLKEVLIHDLGFQLHFGRMFMKPGKPTAFMTGHLFNRKKFYFGLPAPKCPPILDIVASVEQSLFKTEPQQAEAIKQALASFLLINNNKVAEPNLTTMEKKALKDLNRDNSILITKADKGNTVVVLDRSAYLEKMSEMLMRNVYKPIRADPTSKLRTDLLNLLDMFITETNDEALVKIKQHLYFTSNIKCPEMYGLPKTHKLGIPMRPVVASINSVTSKLCSYLKEIIRPLTGLRMSYVKNSKHFCDDIKTLRLQGNEVLVSYDVKDLFTNIPIPKTLSVLKELLNNDITLVQRTKLNPFHVVKLASFCMHEGNYFRFQDRFFTQRNGVPMGSPLSPVLAEVFMEHFEQIAFDNINMDIRPICFKRYVDDIFAVIPTGAEEQFLEHLNRLYPENIVLTIEKETDKKLPFLDALVIRGDDRLTTKIYRKPTNPDAYLHFTSHHPLSVKKGIVAGMVDRAIAICDKNFLGEELQHIKRIFTENGYPFKLITSIINRRLRPKPPNVLPQQPRGPTVVLPYHSILGDTIKRLAKSLDFRVFFKSSPNLRAILRTDKIRIPKEEAKGVVYQIKCGCHASYIGETGNTLFDRFKEHLACVTRYKNARDRLSGAQPRRRGRPQTKEPTKIMEETIKASAIVEHSSQCSHDLQPRILCRESLFHHRKIKEACYIRHNASINRDRGTEISQAWTGLIDQTGCCLIPT
;
A
#
# COMPACT_ATOMS: atom_id res chain seq x y z
N MET A 1 -49.46 53.39 -2.57
CA MET A 1 -48.47 53.58 -3.67
C MET A 1 -47.23 52.80 -3.31
N GLN A 2 -46.59 52.00 -4.15
CA GLN A 2 -46.96 51.38 -5.42
C GLN A 2 -46.43 49.92 -5.36
N GLN A 3 -47.26 48.93 -5.69
CA GLN A 3 -46.82 47.54 -5.91
C GLN A 3 -47.57 47.01 -7.14
N ARG A 4 -46.83 46.80 -8.23
CA ARG A 4 -47.13 45.94 -9.39
C ARG A 4 -46.05 46.15 -10.45
N HIS A 5 -45.47 45.05 -10.93
CA HIS A 5 -44.90 44.79 -12.27
C HIS A 5 -43.81 43.71 -12.17
N PHE A 6 -44.24 42.45 -12.12
CA PHE A 6 -43.42 41.27 -12.42
C PHE A 6 -44.29 40.17 -13.05
N GLU A 7 -45.07 40.56 -14.05
CA GLU A 7 -45.78 39.65 -14.97
C GLU A 7 -45.51 40.13 -16.40
N ASP A 8 -44.41 39.64 -16.99
CA ASP A 8 -44.26 39.31 -18.42
C ASP A 8 -42.80 38.97 -18.72
N TYR A 9 -42.44 37.68 -18.74
CA TYR A 9 -41.34 37.12 -19.56
C TYR A 9 -41.45 35.59 -19.62
N GLY A 10 -41.79 35.08 -20.81
CA GLY A 10 -41.43 33.72 -21.27
C GLY A 10 -42.15 32.53 -20.62
N LYS A 11 -42.98 31.83 -21.40
CA LYS A 11 -43.50 30.49 -21.04
C LYS A 11 -42.34 29.49 -20.88
N TYR A 12 -42.09 29.02 -19.65
CA TYR A 12 -41.24 27.86 -19.41
C TYR A 12 -41.86 26.59 -20.04
N PRO A 13 -41.05 25.63 -20.52
CA PRO A 13 -41.56 24.34 -21.01
C PRO A 13 -42.27 23.56 -19.88
N ALA A 14 -43.20 22.67 -20.26
CA ALA A 14 -44.08 21.98 -19.31
C ALA A 14 -43.31 21.05 -18.35
N LYS A 15 -43.73 21.01 -17.07
CA LYS A 15 -43.14 20.16 -16.02
C LYS A 15 -42.98 18.70 -16.48
N SER A 16 -41.76 18.17 -16.39
CA SER A 16 -41.50 16.76 -16.67
C SER A 16 -41.80 15.88 -15.44
N SER A 17 -42.72 14.92 -15.59
CA SER A 17 -43.02 13.92 -14.56
C SER A 17 -41.97 12.80 -14.56
N LEU A 18 -40.83 13.02 -13.89
CA LEU A 18 -39.68 12.11 -13.89
C LEU A 18 -39.77 10.98 -12.83
N THR A 19 -40.70 10.04 -13.00
CA THR A 19 -40.68 8.75 -12.27
C THR A 19 -39.83 7.70 -13.00
N VAL A 20 -38.51 7.72 -12.75
CA VAL A 20 -37.57 6.79 -13.39
C VAL A 20 -37.71 5.37 -12.83
N ASN A 21 -38.29 4.46 -13.61
CA ASN A 21 -38.37 3.05 -13.25
C ASN A 21 -36.97 2.40 -13.22
N ILE A 22 -36.53 2.01 -12.03
CA ILE A 22 -35.17 1.49 -11.70
C ILE A 22 -34.74 0.33 -12.62
N VAL A 23 -35.68 -0.49 -13.10
CA VAL A 23 -35.40 -1.69 -13.90
C VAL A 23 -34.87 -1.33 -15.29
N ASN A 24 -35.35 -0.23 -15.89
CA ASN A 24 -35.10 0.14 -17.29
C ASN A 24 -33.98 1.19 -17.47
N ARG A 25 -33.21 1.49 -16.41
CA ARG A 25 -32.19 2.56 -16.46
C ARG A 25 -31.03 2.22 -17.41
N SER A 26 -30.57 3.23 -18.15
CA SER A 26 -29.38 3.09 -19.01
C SER A 26 -28.14 2.74 -18.18
N ARG A 27 -27.46 1.65 -18.57
CA ARG A 27 -26.19 1.23 -17.95
C ARG A 27 -24.96 1.91 -18.56
N GLN A 28 -25.16 2.73 -19.60
CA GLN A 28 -24.15 3.62 -20.16
C GLN A 28 -24.54 5.07 -19.84
N SER A 29 -23.57 5.84 -19.36
CA SER A 29 -23.76 7.27 -19.07
C SER A 29 -23.81 8.05 -20.37
N ARG A 30 -24.85 8.89 -20.52
CA ARG A 30 -25.13 9.72 -21.71
C ARG A 30 -24.02 10.75 -22.01
N TYR A 31 -23.18 11.06 -21.02
CA TYR A 31 -22.14 12.08 -21.10
C TYR A 31 -20.79 11.47 -21.55
N PRO A 32 -20.15 11.99 -22.61
CA PRO A 32 -18.82 11.54 -23.04
C PRO A 32 -17.76 11.86 -21.97
N MET A 33 -16.56 11.28 -22.10
CA MET A 33 -15.48 11.41 -21.13
C MET A 33 -14.38 12.29 -21.71
N LEU A 34 -14.26 13.52 -21.22
CA LEU A 34 -13.37 14.53 -21.77
C LEU A 34 -12.00 14.55 -21.05
N PRO A 35 -10.86 14.68 -21.75
CA PRO A 35 -9.55 14.96 -21.13
C PRO A 35 -9.57 16.25 -20.31
N VAL A 36 -8.69 16.35 -19.29
CA VAL A 36 -8.63 17.52 -18.40
C VAL A 36 -8.17 18.77 -19.16
N GLU A 37 -7.20 18.63 -20.06
CA GLU A 37 -6.70 19.73 -20.87
C GLU A 37 -7.78 20.31 -21.79
N ASP A 38 -8.59 19.46 -22.40
CA ASP A 38 -9.69 19.89 -23.27
C ASP A 38 -10.86 20.47 -22.46
N ALA A 39 -11.14 19.91 -21.28
CA ALA A 39 -12.10 20.50 -20.34
C ALA A 39 -11.67 21.91 -19.88
N LEU A 40 -10.38 22.11 -19.60
CA LEU A 40 -9.84 23.43 -19.27
C LEU A 40 -9.88 24.40 -20.45
N LYS A 41 -9.56 23.95 -21.68
CA LYS A 41 -9.72 24.77 -22.90
C LYS A 41 -11.15 25.29 -23.03
N ILE A 42 -12.14 24.40 -22.93
CA ILE A 42 -13.57 24.77 -23.03
C ILE A 42 -13.94 25.78 -21.94
N VAL A 43 -13.52 25.58 -20.68
CA VAL A 43 -13.75 26.56 -19.60
C VAL A 43 -13.14 27.93 -19.96
N PHE A 44 -11.89 27.98 -20.42
CA PHE A 44 -11.23 29.23 -20.78
C PHE A 44 -11.80 29.89 -22.06
N GLU A 45 -12.28 29.11 -23.03
CA GLU A 45 -12.96 29.62 -24.23
C GLU A 45 -14.31 30.24 -23.87
N GLU A 46 -15.10 29.56 -23.04
CA GLU A 46 -16.38 30.06 -22.56
C GLU A 46 -16.21 31.35 -21.72
N LEU A 47 -15.15 31.45 -20.90
CA LEU A 47 -14.80 32.65 -20.13
C LEU A 47 -14.31 33.82 -21.02
N LYS A 48 -13.66 33.55 -22.16
CA LYS A 48 -13.22 34.61 -23.11
C LYS A 48 -14.38 35.36 -23.76
N THR A 49 -15.57 34.76 -23.82
CA THR A 49 -16.77 35.40 -24.42
C THR A 49 -17.43 36.44 -23.53
N CYS A 50 -16.97 36.64 -22.29
CA CYS A 50 -17.47 37.67 -21.40
C CYS A 50 -16.92 39.06 -21.75
N SER A 51 -17.82 40.03 -21.93
CA SER A 51 -17.48 41.45 -22.04
C SER A 51 -16.84 41.96 -20.73
N ARG A 52 -15.56 42.35 -20.78
CA ARG A 52 -14.86 42.95 -19.64
C ARG A 52 -15.25 44.41 -19.50
N GLN A 53 -15.63 44.83 -18.29
CA GLN A 53 -15.84 46.24 -17.95
C GLN A 53 -14.61 46.74 -17.19
N SER A 54 -14.10 47.92 -17.58
CA SER A 54 -12.97 48.60 -16.94
C SER A 54 -13.48 49.82 -16.16
N THR A 55 -13.02 49.98 -14.92
CA THR A 55 -13.39 51.08 -14.02
C THR A 55 -12.14 51.67 -13.40
N LEU A 56 -12.06 52.99 -13.32
CA LEU A 56 -10.96 53.71 -12.68
C LEU A 56 -11.25 53.83 -11.17
N LEU A 57 -10.30 53.38 -10.33
CA LEU A 57 -10.50 53.23 -8.88
C LEU A 57 -9.31 53.82 -8.08
N PRO A 58 -9.56 54.45 -6.92
CA PRO A 58 -8.53 54.75 -5.92
C PRO A 58 -7.76 53.49 -5.49
N VAL A 59 -6.46 53.59 -5.20
CA VAL A 59 -5.58 52.42 -4.97
C VAL A 59 -6.03 51.54 -3.79
N ASP A 60 -6.54 52.17 -2.74
CA ASP A 60 -7.13 51.52 -1.56
C ASP A 60 -8.35 50.66 -1.91
N LEU A 61 -9.13 51.07 -2.92
CA LEU A 61 -10.29 50.35 -3.46
C LEU A 61 -9.96 49.49 -4.69
N ALA A 62 -8.80 49.71 -5.33
CA ALA A 62 -8.31 48.94 -6.47
C ALA A 62 -7.74 47.58 -6.05
N THR A 63 -7.54 47.35 -4.74
CA THR A 63 -7.49 46.01 -4.16
C THR A 63 -8.64 45.19 -4.75
N ASN A 64 -8.26 44.24 -5.61
CA ASN A 64 -9.13 43.26 -6.28
C ASN A 64 -9.35 43.38 -7.79
N TYR A 65 -8.67 44.32 -8.45
CA TYR A 65 -8.76 44.54 -9.90
C TYR A 65 -7.46 44.20 -10.65
N VAL A 66 -7.59 43.74 -11.90
CA VAL A 66 -6.43 43.57 -12.81
C VAL A 66 -6.16 44.90 -13.50
N LEU A 67 -4.92 45.39 -13.45
CA LEU A 67 -4.50 46.60 -14.14
C LEU A 67 -4.70 46.44 -15.67
N THR A 68 -5.44 47.36 -16.27
CA THR A 68 -5.59 47.46 -17.73
C THR A 68 -4.36 48.05 -18.39
N ASP A 69 -3.70 48.98 -17.71
CA ASP A 69 -2.61 49.81 -18.21
C ASP A 69 -1.40 49.74 -17.25
N PRO A 70 -0.16 49.89 -17.73
CA PRO A 70 1.02 49.87 -16.87
C PRO A 70 1.10 51.13 -15.97
N ILE A 71 1.67 50.97 -14.78
CA ILE A 71 1.99 52.06 -13.86
C ILE A 71 3.49 52.35 -13.95
N CYS A 72 3.84 53.56 -14.38
CA CYS A 72 5.22 54.06 -14.39
C CYS A 72 5.47 55.08 -13.28
N SER A 73 6.71 55.17 -12.80
CA SER A 73 7.10 56.14 -11.78
C SER A 73 7.04 57.58 -12.32
N PRO A 74 6.31 58.51 -11.68
CA PRO A 74 6.30 59.92 -12.06
C PRO A 74 7.53 60.69 -11.53
N GLU A 75 8.37 60.05 -10.72
CA GLU A 75 9.52 60.65 -10.05
C GLU A 75 10.68 59.66 -9.87
N ASN A 76 11.84 60.19 -9.48
CA ASN A 76 13.01 59.39 -9.11
C ASN A 76 12.92 58.98 -7.63
N LEU A 77 13.30 57.74 -7.31
CA LEU A 77 13.45 57.25 -5.93
C LEU A 77 14.91 56.82 -5.68
N PRO A 78 15.62 57.39 -4.69
CA PRO A 78 15.26 58.61 -3.96
C PRO A 78 15.25 59.84 -4.91
N ALA A 79 14.49 60.88 -4.55
CA ALA A 79 14.37 62.11 -5.35
C ALA A 79 15.56 63.07 -5.20
N PHE A 80 16.42 62.83 -4.20
CA PHE A 80 17.61 63.58 -3.86
C PHE A 80 18.75 62.61 -3.48
N PRO A 81 20.03 63.01 -3.51
CA PRO A 81 21.11 62.18 -3.01
C PRO A 81 20.90 61.93 -1.52
N ALA A 82 20.70 60.68 -1.13
CA ALA A 82 20.30 60.27 0.21
C ALA A 82 21.38 59.42 0.88
N SER A 83 21.63 59.64 2.16
CA SER A 83 22.63 58.85 2.89
C SER A 83 22.23 57.37 2.99
N VAL A 84 23.20 56.48 2.85
CA VAL A 84 23.06 55.03 3.09
C VAL A 84 23.24 54.69 4.57
N LYS A 85 23.91 55.56 5.34
CA LYS A 85 24.34 55.33 6.73
C LYS A 85 24.00 56.50 7.65
N ASP A 86 24.00 56.23 8.95
CA ASP A 86 24.11 57.28 9.97
C ASP A 86 25.59 57.67 10.08
N GLY A 87 25.88 58.97 10.04
CA GLY A 87 27.26 59.43 9.89
C GLY A 87 27.39 60.93 9.68
N TYR A 88 28.42 61.31 8.93
CA TYR A 88 28.71 62.70 8.58
C TYR A 88 28.84 62.85 7.07
N ALA A 89 28.05 63.77 6.51
CA ALA A 89 28.23 64.26 5.15
C ALA A 89 29.49 65.14 5.09
N VAL A 90 30.37 64.86 4.13
CA VAL A 90 31.73 65.41 4.04
C VAL A 90 32.10 65.74 2.60
N ILE A 91 33.17 66.51 2.43
CA ILE A 91 33.86 66.68 1.14
C ILE A 91 35.03 65.69 1.11
N ALA A 92 35.00 64.72 0.18
CA ALA A 92 35.99 63.65 0.07
C ALA A 92 37.40 64.19 -0.20
N ALA A 93 37.52 65.30 -0.93
CA ALA A 93 38.77 65.97 -1.23
C ALA A 93 39.54 66.46 0.01
N ASP A 94 38.87 66.70 1.15
CA ASP A 94 39.53 67.09 2.40
C ASP A 94 40.32 65.92 3.03
N GLY A 95 40.07 64.67 2.61
CA GLY A 95 40.77 63.47 3.06
C GLY A 95 40.41 63.03 4.49
N ALA A 96 41.42 62.60 5.26
CA ALA A 96 41.30 62.23 6.67
C ALA A 96 41.61 63.41 7.61
N GLY A 97 41.39 63.24 8.92
CA GLY A 97 41.75 64.22 9.95
C GLY A 97 40.58 65.03 10.51
N HIS A 98 40.88 66.14 11.20
CA HIS A 98 39.90 66.93 11.93
C HIS A 98 38.87 67.61 11.01
N ARG A 99 37.59 67.59 11.40
CA ARG A 99 36.49 68.36 10.81
C ARG A 99 35.69 69.07 11.88
N LYS A 100 35.25 70.28 11.60
CA LYS A 100 34.28 71.02 12.41
C LYS A 100 32.86 70.63 12.00
N VAL A 101 32.01 70.26 12.95
CA VAL A 101 30.61 69.92 12.69
C VAL A 101 29.79 71.22 12.63
N LEU A 102 29.05 71.46 11.55
CA LEU A 102 28.33 72.74 11.35
C LEU A 102 27.06 72.90 12.19
N ASP A 103 26.32 71.82 12.43
CA ASP A 103 25.25 71.72 13.43
C ASP A 103 25.15 70.25 13.85
N SER A 104 24.87 70.02 15.13
CA SER A 104 24.70 68.70 15.73
C SER A 104 23.28 68.13 15.55
N LYS A 105 22.32 68.94 15.07
CA LYS A 105 20.96 68.48 14.79
C LYS A 105 20.86 67.74 13.45
N THR A 106 20.40 66.50 13.51
CA THR A 106 20.00 65.72 12.35
C THR A 106 18.60 66.13 11.89
N SER A 107 18.55 67.10 10.99
CA SER A 107 17.30 67.44 10.28
C SER A 107 17.00 66.42 9.19
N SER A 108 15.71 66.09 9.01
CA SER A 108 15.20 65.41 7.81
C SER A 108 14.92 66.39 6.67
N ASP A 109 14.94 67.69 6.93
CA ASP A 109 14.72 68.74 5.94
C ASP A 109 16.01 69.07 5.17
N TYR A 110 15.83 69.48 3.91
CA TYR A 110 16.92 69.85 3.01
C TYR A 110 17.43 71.26 3.35
N ASP A 111 18.55 71.36 4.07
CA ASP A 111 19.19 72.64 4.39
C ASP A 111 19.95 73.24 3.19
N ASP A 112 19.78 74.54 2.97
CA ASP A 112 20.48 75.32 1.93
C ASP A 112 21.94 75.65 2.28
N ILE A 113 22.43 75.20 3.44
CA ILE A 113 23.82 75.39 3.87
C ILE A 113 24.76 74.68 2.88
N VAL A 114 25.75 75.41 2.34
CA VAL A 114 26.79 74.82 1.50
C VAL A 114 27.98 74.44 2.37
N LEU A 115 28.28 73.14 2.42
CA LEU A 115 29.41 72.59 3.16
C LEU A 115 30.73 73.16 2.64
N GLN A 116 31.59 73.62 3.55
CA GLN A 116 32.89 74.22 3.23
C GLN A 116 34.04 73.25 3.55
N PRO A 117 35.19 73.36 2.87
CA PRO A 117 36.39 72.56 3.19
C PRO A 117 36.77 72.65 4.68
N GLY A 118 37.07 71.50 5.28
CA GLY A 118 37.39 71.34 6.70
C GLY A 118 36.16 71.24 7.62
N TYR A 119 34.95 71.28 7.08
CA TYR A 119 33.70 71.10 7.83
C TYR A 119 32.99 69.80 7.44
N CYS A 120 32.13 69.30 8.33
CA CYS A 120 31.21 68.21 8.07
C CYS A 120 29.82 68.53 8.65
N LYS A 121 28.80 67.77 8.26
CA LYS A 121 27.46 67.85 8.86
C LYS A 121 26.94 66.46 9.19
N ARG A 122 26.34 66.29 10.37
CA ARG A 122 25.73 65.01 10.76
C ARG A 122 24.53 64.69 9.87
N VAL A 123 24.43 63.43 9.42
CA VAL A 123 23.38 62.95 8.52
C VAL A 123 22.89 61.57 8.96
N ASN A 124 21.58 61.33 8.87
CA ASN A 124 20.97 60.04 9.15
C ASN A 124 20.71 59.26 7.85
N THR A 125 20.56 57.95 7.97
CA THR A 125 20.17 57.03 6.89
C THR A 125 18.87 57.51 6.24
N GLY A 126 18.88 57.67 4.90
CA GLY A 126 17.76 58.17 4.11
C GLY A 126 17.59 59.70 4.10
N ALA A 127 18.32 60.45 4.93
CA ALA A 127 18.28 61.92 4.91
C ALA A 127 19.04 62.49 3.68
N PRO A 128 18.65 63.67 3.17
CA PRO A 128 19.34 64.31 2.06
C PRO A 128 20.76 64.72 2.41
N LEU A 129 21.68 64.60 1.45
CA LEU A 129 23.01 65.21 1.56
C LEU A 129 22.91 66.74 1.43
N THR A 130 23.66 67.41 2.31
CA THR A 130 23.83 68.87 2.31
C THR A 130 24.65 69.32 1.09
N LYS A 131 24.30 70.46 0.50
CA LYS A 131 24.97 70.99 -0.70
C LYS A 131 26.49 71.08 -0.50
N GLY A 132 27.25 70.62 -1.49
CA GLY A 132 28.72 70.59 -1.44
C GLY A 132 29.32 69.32 -0.82
N ALA A 133 28.56 68.53 -0.05
CA ALA A 133 29.00 67.19 0.36
C ALA A 133 28.90 66.20 -0.81
N ASP A 134 29.92 65.36 -0.98
CA ASP A 134 30.01 64.36 -2.05
C ASP A 134 30.20 62.92 -1.53
N ALA A 135 30.36 62.75 -0.21
CA ALA A 135 30.46 61.46 0.46
C ALA A 135 29.83 61.48 1.87
N VAL A 136 29.55 60.31 2.41
CA VAL A 136 29.20 60.10 3.83
C VAL A 136 30.23 59.18 4.48
N VAL A 137 30.61 59.51 5.72
CA VAL A 137 31.44 58.67 6.60
C VAL A 137 30.57 58.18 7.75
N GLU A 138 30.40 56.87 7.89
CA GLU A 138 29.69 56.25 9.01
C GLU A 138 30.31 56.64 10.37
N VAL A 139 29.50 56.78 11.42
CA VAL A 139 29.95 57.29 12.74
C VAL A 139 31.14 56.48 13.28
N GLU A 140 31.17 55.17 13.06
CA GLU A 140 32.21 54.24 13.51
C GLU A 140 33.60 54.55 12.94
N GLN A 141 33.68 55.18 11.76
CA GLN A 141 34.93 55.62 11.13
C GLN A 141 35.35 57.04 11.58
N THR A 142 34.72 57.56 12.63
CA THR A 142 35.03 58.86 13.23
C THR A 142 35.38 58.77 14.72
N GLU A 143 36.04 59.79 15.25
CA GLU A 143 36.35 59.95 16.68
C GLU A 143 35.99 61.37 17.12
N LEU A 144 35.30 61.52 18.25
CA LEU A 144 34.91 62.82 18.79
C LEU A 144 36.09 63.46 19.53
N VAL A 145 36.38 64.73 19.22
CA VAL A 145 37.51 65.48 19.79
C VAL A 145 37.06 66.61 20.70
N ASP A 146 36.02 67.34 20.32
CA ASP A 146 35.45 68.42 21.12
C ASP A 146 33.92 68.41 21.03
N ALA A 147 33.27 68.71 22.15
CA ALA A 147 31.82 68.76 22.28
C ALA A 147 31.39 69.71 23.41
N THR A 148 30.23 70.34 23.25
CA THR A 148 29.64 71.22 24.26
C THR A 148 28.19 70.80 24.50
N GLY A 149 27.91 70.22 25.68
CA GLY A 149 26.62 69.61 25.97
C GLY A 149 26.31 68.43 25.03
N ASN A 150 25.16 68.47 24.35
CA ASN A 150 24.78 67.49 23.33
C ASN A 150 25.25 67.88 21.91
N GLN A 151 26.12 68.88 21.76
CA GLN A 151 26.65 69.30 20.45
C GLN A 151 28.06 68.76 20.25
N GLU A 152 28.25 67.99 19.18
CA GLU A 152 29.57 67.59 18.67
C GLU A 152 30.14 68.80 17.92
N ASN A 153 31.33 69.28 18.30
CA ASN A 153 31.95 70.47 17.70
C ASN A 153 33.04 70.09 16.69
N ILE A 154 33.88 69.11 17.05
CA ILE A 154 35.03 68.66 16.25
C ILE A 154 35.11 67.14 16.31
N ILE A 155 35.21 66.51 15.14
CA ILE A 155 35.51 65.08 14.98
C ILE A 155 36.82 64.87 14.21
N ILE A 156 37.39 63.67 14.27
CA ILE A 156 38.43 63.16 13.35
C ILE A 156 37.79 62.12 12.44
N ILE A 157 38.00 62.25 11.13
CA ILE A 157 37.76 61.19 10.15
C ILE A 157 39.01 60.30 10.11
N LYS A 158 38.87 59.01 10.44
CA LYS A 158 40.02 58.08 10.59
C LYS A 158 40.65 57.67 9.26
N LYS A 159 39.88 57.70 8.17
CA LYS A 159 40.30 57.28 6.83
C LYS A 159 39.68 58.19 5.77
N ALA A 160 40.48 58.58 4.77
CA ALA A 160 40.00 59.43 3.68
C ALA A 160 38.82 58.77 2.94
N PRO A 161 37.66 59.43 2.81
CA PRO A 161 36.51 58.90 2.10
C PRO A 161 36.69 59.01 0.58
N GLN A 162 35.86 58.27 -0.16
CA GLN A 162 35.80 58.35 -1.63
C GLN A 162 34.55 59.10 -2.08
N VAL A 163 34.64 59.80 -3.21
CA VAL A 163 33.48 60.48 -3.84
C VAL A 163 32.36 59.45 -4.10
N GLY A 164 31.14 59.75 -3.67
CA GLY A 164 29.97 58.88 -3.76
C GLY A 164 29.88 57.79 -2.69
N GLN A 165 30.84 57.70 -1.76
CA GLN A 165 30.81 56.70 -0.69
C GLN A 165 29.56 56.89 0.20
N ASP A 166 28.83 55.80 0.43
CA ASP A 166 27.64 55.72 1.29
C ASP A 166 26.52 56.71 0.91
N VAL A 167 26.37 57.00 -0.39
CA VAL A 167 25.29 57.83 -0.97
C VAL A 167 24.46 57.05 -2.00
N ARG A 168 23.14 56.99 -1.82
CA ARG A 168 22.20 56.65 -2.92
C ARG A 168 21.99 57.90 -3.78
N GLN A 169 22.34 57.82 -5.05
CA GLN A 169 22.08 58.90 -6.00
C GLN A 169 20.60 58.99 -6.38
N ILE A 170 20.23 60.11 -7.02
CA ILE A 170 18.86 60.33 -7.51
C ILE A 170 18.48 59.20 -8.47
N GLY A 171 17.33 58.56 -8.22
CA GLY A 171 16.78 57.51 -9.10
C GLY A 171 17.45 56.14 -8.97
N PHE A 172 18.23 55.90 -7.91
CA PHE A 172 18.95 54.64 -7.68
C PHE A 172 18.04 53.43 -7.43
N ASP A 173 16.90 53.61 -6.75
CA ASP A 173 15.94 52.55 -6.44
C ASP A 173 14.85 52.41 -7.52
N VAL A 174 14.38 53.54 -8.07
CA VAL A 174 13.45 53.62 -9.22
C VAL A 174 13.74 54.88 -10.02
N SER A 175 13.87 54.79 -11.33
CA SER A 175 14.09 55.94 -12.22
C SER A 175 12.78 56.61 -12.69
N LEU A 176 12.84 57.91 -12.97
CA LEU A 176 11.75 58.66 -13.60
C LEU A 176 11.29 57.98 -14.90
N GLY A 177 10.00 57.65 -14.98
CA GLY A 177 9.39 56.96 -16.12
C GLY A 177 9.54 55.42 -16.12
N GLU A 178 10.22 54.83 -15.13
CA GLU A 178 10.38 53.37 -15.03
C GLU A 178 9.02 52.67 -14.77
N CYS A 179 8.75 51.59 -15.50
CA CYS A 179 7.51 50.83 -15.36
C CYS A 179 7.53 49.94 -14.11
N ILE A 180 6.84 50.37 -13.05
CA ILE A 180 6.76 49.69 -11.75
C ILE A 180 5.86 48.44 -11.83
N LEU A 181 4.69 48.54 -12.46
CA LEU A 181 3.73 47.44 -12.61
C LEU A 181 3.19 47.36 -14.05
N ASN A 182 3.17 46.14 -14.61
CA ASN A 182 2.71 45.91 -15.98
C ASN A 182 1.18 45.80 -16.07
N SER A 183 0.63 46.11 -17.26
CA SER A 183 -0.73 45.70 -17.64
C SER A 183 -0.89 44.18 -17.46
N GLY A 184 -2.04 43.76 -16.95
CA GLY A 184 -2.33 42.37 -16.56
C GLY A 184 -1.87 42.00 -15.14
N TYR A 185 -1.21 42.89 -14.41
CA TYR A 185 -0.86 42.66 -13.00
C TYR A 185 -2.13 42.71 -12.13
N ARG A 186 -2.32 41.68 -11.29
CA ARG A 186 -3.53 41.47 -10.50
C ARG A 186 -3.37 42.02 -9.08
N LEU A 187 -4.14 43.07 -8.79
CA LEU A 187 -4.65 43.37 -7.45
C LEU A 187 -5.87 42.40 -7.26
N ALA A 188 -6.11 41.74 -6.12
CA ALA A 188 -6.78 40.38 -6.08
C ALA A 188 -8.23 40.09 -6.64
N SER A 189 -9.31 40.01 -5.84
CA SER A 189 -10.43 39.04 -6.00
C SER A 189 -11.86 39.34 -5.43
N SER A 190 -12.95 38.80 -6.05
CA SER A 190 -14.29 38.55 -5.42
C SER A 190 -15.29 37.67 -6.26
N GLU A 191 -15.81 36.49 -5.80
CA GLU A 191 -16.92 35.62 -6.39
C GLU A 191 -17.50 34.50 -5.41
N ILE A 192 -18.56 33.69 -5.76
CA ILE A 192 -19.62 33.00 -4.88
C ILE A 192 -19.78 31.41 -4.96
N ILE A 193 -20.40 30.69 -3.95
CA ILE A 193 -20.48 29.19 -3.79
C ILE A 193 -21.82 28.58 -3.17
N VAL A 194 -22.15 27.29 -3.41
CA VAL A 194 -23.35 26.53 -2.87
C VAL A 194 -23.08 25.01 -2.55
N SER A 195 -23.96 24.31 -1.81
CA SER A 195 -23.96 22.84 -1.56
C SER A 195 -25.34 22.16 -1.76
N SER A 196 -25.39 20.82 -1.99
CA SER A 196 -26.65 20.05 -2.17
C SER A 196 -26.54 18.59 -1.69
N GLY A 197 -27.62 18.05 -1.11
CA GLY A 197 -27.77 16.61 -0.85
C GLY A 197 -28.74 16.30 0.29
N ASP A 198 -29.65 15.34 0.07
CA ASP A 198 -30.58 14.84 1.09
C ASP A 198 -29.90 14.23 2.33
N GLU A 199 -28.65 13.80 2.21
CA GLU A 199 -27.82 13.32 3.31
C GLU A 199 -27.11 14.46 4.07
N ILE A 200 -27.17 15.72 3.63
CA ILE A 200 -26.33 16.79 4.21
C ILE A 200 -27.12 17.64 5.22
N CYS A 201 -26.46 18.11 6.28
CA CYS A 201 -26.98 19.08 7.25
C CYS A 201 -25.92 20.13 7.64
N GLU A 202 -26.36 21.19 8.32
CA GLU A 202 -25.47 22.28 8.71
C GLU A 202 -24.33 21.85 9.64
N HIS A 203 -23.17 22.51 9.51
CA HIS A 203 -21.96 22.12 10.24
C HIS A 203 -22.05 22.40 11.75
N SER A 204 -22.98 23.27 12.16
CA SER A 204 -23.29 23.66 13.53
C SER A 204 -24.34 22.78 14.22
N VAL A 205 -24.98 21.85 13.51
CA VAL A 205 -26.07 21.03 14.07
C VAL A 205 -25.51 19.97 15.02
N ASP A 206 -25.97 19.99 16.27
CA ASP A 206 -25.69 18.97 17.29
C ASP A 206 -26.93 18.75 18.18
N PRO A 207 -27.33 17.48 18.49
CA PRO A 207 -26.78 16.23 17.95
C PRO A 207 -27.08 16.05 16.46
N LEU A 208 -26.21 15.31 15.76
CA LEU A 208 -26.33 15.03 14.33
C LEU A 208 -27.56 14.12 14.04
N PRO A 209 -28.52 14.52 13.18
CA PRO A 209 -29.66 13.68 12.85
C PRO A 209 -29.27 12.38 12.13
N ILE A 210 -29.98 11.29 12.43
CA ILE A 210 -29.73 9.97 11.84
C ILE A 210 -29.91 10.03 10.32
N GLY A 211 -28.91 9.56 9.58
CA GLY A 211 -28.89 9.61 8.11
C GLY A 211 -28.40 10.95 7.53
N LYS A 212 -27.98 11.90 8.39
CA LYS A 212 -27.32 13.14 7.96
C LYS A 212 -25.80 13.11 8.22
N VAL A 213 -25.06 13.80 7.37
CA VAL A 213 -23.63 14.17 7.52
C VAL A 213 -23.50 15.69 7.52
N ARG A 214 -22.53 16.22 8.26
CA ARG A 214 -22.29 17.67 8.30
C ARG A 214 -21.61 18.14 7.02
N ASP A 215 -22.05 19.28 6.48
CA ASP A 215 -21.39 19.88 5.33
C ASP A 215 -19.97 20.32 5.68
N THR A 216 -18.99 19.71 5.02
CA THR A 216 -17.56 20.03 5.15
C THR A 216 -16.99 20.57 3.83
N ASN A 217 -17.72 20.45 2.72
CA ASN A 217 -17.28 20.91 1.41
C ASN A 217 -17.48 22.42 1.29
N ARG A 218 -18.63 22.94 1.75
CA ARG A 218 -18.94 24.37 1.72
C ARG A 218 -17.98 25.20 2.56
N PRO A 219 -17.72 24.94 3.87
CA PRO A 219 -16.73 25.71 4.62
C PRO A 219 -15.31 25.58 4.04
N MET A 220 -14.94 24.43 3.47
CA MET A 220 -13.66 24.28 2.76
C MET A 220 -13.58 25.15 1.50
N LEU A 221 -14.61 25.13 0.65
CA LEU A 221 -14.67 25.93 -0.57
C LEU A 221 -14.75 27.43 -0.25
N LEU A 222 -15.56 27.84 0.73
CA LEU A 222 -15.62 29.22 1.23
C LEU A 222 -14.26 29.69 1.75
N SER A 223 -13.55 28.85 2.51
CA SER A 223 -12.19 29.15 2.97
C SER A 223 -11.19 29.25 1.82
N LEU A 224 -11.25 28.35 0.84
CA LEU A 224 -10.36 28.35 -0.33
C LEU A 224 -10.61 29.58 -1.21
N MET A 225 -11.87 29.95 -1.41
CA MET A 225 -12.25 31.16 -2.11
C MET A 225 -11.75 32.39 -1.35
N LYS A 226 -11.99 32.48 -0.04
CA LYS A 226 -11.49 33.56 0.81
C LYS A 226 -9.95 33.63 0.90
N GLU A 227 -9.24 32.50 0.79
CA GLU A 227 -7.77 32.45 0.69
C GLU A 227 -7.28 33.05 -0.63
N HIS A 228 -8.00 32.80 -1.72
CA HIS A 228 -7.80 33.49 -3.01
C HIS A 228 -8.58 34.81 -3.08
N GLY A 229 -9.01 35.31 -1.90
CA GLY A 229 -9.73 36.54 -1.59
C GLY A 229 -11.14 36.70 -2.18
N PHE A 230 -11.70 35.67 -2.81
CA PHE A 230 -13.03 35.72 -3.41
C PHE A 230 -14.12 35.86 -2.32
N ASN A 231 -14.99 36.88 -2.42
CA ASN A 231 -16.10 37.12 -1.50
C ASN A 231 -17.26 36.15 -1.75
N ALA A 232 -17.17 34.96 -1.15
CA ALA A 232 -18.13 33.92 -1.40
C ALA A 232 -19.37 34.01 -0.50
N GLU A 233 -20.52 34.33 -1.08
CA GLU A 233 -21.83 34.09 -0.45
C GLU A 233 -22.07 32.59 -0.28
N ASP A 234 -22.79 32.26 0.78
CA ASP A 234 -23.20 30.92 1.19
C ASP A 234 -24.73 30.80 1.02
N LEU A 235 -25.19 29.88 0.17
CA LEU A 235 -26.62 29.59 -0.04
C LEU A 235 -27.07 28.26 0.60
N GLY A 236 -26.28 27.74 1.54
CA GLY A 236 -26.62 26.59 2.38
C GLY A 236 -26.66 25.25 1.64
N ILE A 237 -27.60 24.42 2.08
CA ILE A 237 -27.80 23.04 1.63
C ILE A 237 -29.23 22.90 1.11
N VAL A 238 -29.39 22.46 -0.14
CA VAL A 238 -30.71 22.13 -0.71
C VAL A 238 -30.98 20.62 -0.67
N ARG A 239 -32.27 20.27 -0.55
CA ARG A 239 -32.78 18.90 -0.66
C ARG A 239 -32.84 18.46 -2.12
N ASP A 240 -32.77 17.16 -2.37
CA ASP A 240 -32.78 16.59 -3.73
C ASP A 240 -34.23 16.48 -4.28
N GLU A 241 -34.92 17.62 -4.32
CA GLU A 241 -36.27 17.79 -4.89
C GLU A 241 -36.21 18.85 -6.01
N PRO A 242 -36.75 18.60 -7.22
CA PRO A 242 -36.57 19.48 -8.38
C PRO A 242 -37.00 20.95 -8.14
N ASP A 243 -38.16 21.15 -7.53
CA ASP A 243 -38.69 22.50 -7.28
C ASP A 243 -37.81 23.29 -6.28
N ASN A 244 -37.21 22.63 -5.28
CA ASN A 244 -36.29 23.27 -4.32
C ASN A 244 -34.95 23.64 -4.98
N ILE A 245 -34.37 22.72 -5.77
CA ILE A 245 -33.15 22.95 -6.54
C ILE A 245 -33.35 24.12 -7.52
N LEU A 246 -34.48 24.14 -8.22
CA LEU A 246 -34.83 25.20 -9.17
C LEU A 246 -34.95 26.57 -8.50
N SER A 247 -35.62 26.63 -7.35
CA SER A 247 -35.74 27.87 -6.57
C SER A 247 -34.36 28.39 -6.14
N LEU A 248 -33.52 27.51 -5.58
CA LEU A 248 -32.18 27.86 -5.14
C LEU A 248 -31.32 28.37 -6.29
N PHE A 249 -31.30 27.68 -7.44
CA PHE A 249 -30.50 28.13 -8.58
C PHE A 249 -30.99 29.46 -9.16
N LYS A 250 -32.31 29.72 -9.20
CA LYS A 250 -32.84 31.03 -9.60
C LYS A 250 -32.36 32.16 -8.69
N GLU A 251 -32.31 31.91 -7.37
CA GLU A 251 -31.76 32.85 -6.41
C GLU A 251 -30.24 33.00 -6.52
N ALA A 252 -29.51 31.89 -6.68
CA ALA A 252 -28.05 31.89 -6.84
C ALA A 252 -27.60 32.69 -8.07
N PHE A 253 -28.17 32.43 -9.25
CA PHE A 253 -27.81 33.15 -10.47
C PHE A 253 -28.32 34.60 -10.53
N LYS A 254 -29.23 35.00 -9.63
CA LYS A 254 -29.60 36.41 -9.46
C LYS A 254 -28.50 37.20 -8.75
N ARG A 255 -27.75 36.55 -7.85
CA ARG A 255 -26.70 37.17 -7.01
C ARG A 255 -25.28 36.96 -7.56
N ALA A 256 -25.04 35.82 -8.22
CA ALA A 256 -23.72 35.39 -8.67
C ALA A 256 -23.65 35.21 -10.20
N ASP A 257 -22.47 35.45 -10.77
CA ASP A 257 -22.16 35.09 -12.16
C ASP A 257 -21.58 33.66 -12.28
N VAL A 258 -20.98 33.13 -11.21
CA VAL A 258 -20.50 31.75 -11.07
C VAL A 258 -21.18 31.06 -9.89
N VAL A 259 -21.65 29.82 -10.08
CA VAL A 259 -22.20 28.97 -9.03
C VAL A 259 -21.42 27.66 -8.97
N VAL A 260 -20.81 27.36 -7.82
CA VAL A 260 -20.10 26.10 -7.55
C VAL A 260 -20.96 25.21 -6.65
N SER A 261 -20.99 23.90 -6.89
CA SER A 261 -21.66 22.91 -6.05
C SER A 261 -20.81 21.66 -5.82
N SER A 262 -21.04 20.99 -4.69
CA SER A 262 -20.43 19.69 -4.35
C SER A 262 -21.53 18.70 -3.95
N GLY A 263 -21.46 17.47 -4.46
CA GLY A 263 -22.55 16.47 -4.34
C GLY A 263 -23.43 16.39 -5.60
N GLY A 264 -24.35 15.42 -5.65
CA GLY A 264 -25.40 15.33 -6.69
C GLY A 264 -24.96 15.18 -8.16
N MET A 265 -23.69 14.88 -8.46
CA MET A 265 -23.12 14.97 -9.82
C MET A 265 -23.00 13.66 -10.61
N SER A 266 -23.34 12.50 -10.05
CA SER A 266 -22.92 11.20 -10.59
C SER A 266 -23.89 10.62 -11.66
N MET A 267 -24.49 9.46 -11.37
CA MET A 267 -25.50 8.73 -12.18
C MET A 267 -26.48 8.01 -11.22
N GLY A 268 -26.65 8.55 -10.02
CA GLY A 268 -27.58 8.11 -8.99
C GLY A 268 -29.00 8.57 -9.31
N ASP A 269 -29.95 7.92 -8.65
CA ASP A 269 -31.39 8.16 -8.76
C ASP A 269 -31.86 9.47 -8.13
N ARG A 270 -31.00 10.17 -7.38
CA ARG A 270 -31.21 11.52 -6.82
C ARG A 270 -30.26 12.60 -7.36
N ASP A 271 -29.43 12.30 -8.36
CA ASP A 271 -28.49 13.27 -8.95
C ASP A 271 -29.21 14.27 -9.89
N LEU A 272 -30.19 15.01 -9.36
CA LEU A 272 -31.15 15.82 -10.12
C LEU A 272 -30.59 17.17 -10.62
N LEU A 273 -29.49 17.65 -10.03
CA LEU A 273 -28.90 18.97 -10.29
C LEU A 273 -28.65 19.24 -11.78
N LYS A 274 -28.12 18.24 -12.50
CA LYS A 274 -27.83 18.35 -13.95
C LYS A 274 -29.10 18.48 -14.77
N GLU A 275 -30.12 17.70 -14.45
CA GLU A 275 -31.37 17.67 -15.20
C GLU A 275 -32.16 18.97 -14.98
N VAL A 276 -32.21 19.51 -13.75
CA VAL A 276 -32.85 20.81 -13.46
C VAL A 276 -32.14 21.96 -14.18
N LEU A 277 -30.80 21.99 -14.19
CA LEU A 277 -30.05 23.03 -14.90
C LEU A 277 -30.27 22.97 -16.42
N ILE A 278 -30.29 21.78 -17.03
CA ILE A 278 -30.51 21.62 -18.48
C ILE A 278 -31.97 21.92 -18.85
N HIS A 279 -32.93 21.29 -18.17
CA HIS A 279 -34.32 21.26 -18.62
C HIS A 279 -35.18 22.42 -18.09
N ASP A 280 -34.96 22.86 -16.86
CA ASP A 280 -35.78 23.91 -16.22
C ASP A 280 -35.12 25.31 -16.29
N LEU A 281 -33.79 25.38 -16.44
CA LEU A 281 -33.02 26.63 -16.55
C LEU A 281 -32.29 26.83 -17.89
N GLY A 282 -32.31 25.86 -18.80
CA GLY A 282 -31.75 26.00 -20.15
C GLY A 282 -30.22 26.11 -20.21
N PHE A 283 -29.49 25.61 -19.21
CA PHE A 283 -28.02 25.62 -19.22
C PHE A 283 -27.48 24.58 -20.21
N GLN A 284 -26.56 25.02 -21.05
CA GLN A 284 -25.76 24.17 -21.91
C GLN A 284 -24.73 23.40 -21.07
N LEU A 285 -24.79 22.07 -21.11
CA LEU A 285 -23.76 21.20 -20.54
C LEU A 285 -22.58 21.08 -21.50
N HIS A 286 -21.43 21.63 -21.12
CA HIS A 286 -20.19 21.54 -21.89
C HIS A 286 -19.49 20.20 -21.68
N PHE A 287 -19.37 19.78 -20.42
CA PHE A 287 -18.99 18.41 -20.07
C PHE A 287 -19.62 18.00 -18.75
N GLY A 288 -20.11 16.76 -18.68
CA GLY A 288 -20.65 16.16 -17.46
C GLY A 288 -19.72 15.15 -16.79
N ARG A 289 -18.57 14.83 -17.41
CA ARG A 289 -17.59 13.83 -16.97
C ARG A 289 -16.17 14.13 -17.48
N MET A 290 -15.21 14.21 -16.58
CA MET A 290 -13.78 14.36 -16.90
C MET A 290 -12.97 13.06 -16.75
N PHE A 291 -11.86 12.96 -17.47
CA PHE A 291 -10.90 11.85 -17.43
C PHE A 291 -9.84 12.02 -16.33
N MET A 292 -10.30 12.28 -15.10
CA MET A 292 -9.43 12.50 -13.93
C MET A 292 -9.84 11.66 -12.71
N LYS A 293 -8.95 11.58 -11.71
CA LYS A 293 -9.21 10.88 -10.45
C LYS A 293 -8.48 11.54 -9.25
N PRO A 294 -9.18 12.05 -8.22
CA PRO A 294 -10.65 12.24 -8.15
C PRO A 294 -11.14 13.22 -9.24
N GLY A 295 -12.45 13.43 -9.38
CA GLY A 295 -13.02 14.35 -10.40
C GLY A 295 -13.79 13.71 -11.57
N LYS A 296 -13.99 12.37 -11.62
CA LYS A 296 -14.65 11.73 -12.78
C LYS A 296 -16.02 12.36 -13.18
N PRO A 297 -16.98 12.57 -12.27
CA PRO A 297 -18.29 13.14 -12.64
C PRO A 297 -18.33 14.68 -12.61
N THR A 298 -17.17 15.35 -12.48
CA THR A 298 -17.12 16.82 -12.50
C THR A 298 -17.79 17.36 -13.75
N ALA A 299 -18.62 18.39 -13.57
CA ALA A 299 -19.39 19.01 -14.63
C ALA A 299 -19.12 20.52 -14.72
N PHE A 300 -19.23 21.03 -15.94
CA PHE A 300 -19.21 22.45 -16.26
C PHE A 300 -20.34 22.78 -17.24
N MET A 301 -21.07 23.85 -16.95
CA MET A 301 -22.25 24.28 -17.70
C MET A 301 -22.30 25.80 -17.80
N THR A 302 -22.91 26.32 -18.86
CA THR A 302 -23.20 27.76 -18.99
C THR A 302 -24.64 28.00 -19.39
N GLY A 303 -25.27 29.02 -18.80
CA GLY A 303 -26.61 29.48 -19.17
C GLY A 303 -26.63 30.97 -19.43
N HIS A 304 -27.70 31.47 -20.04
CA HIS A 304 -27.97 32.91 -20.14
C HIS A 304 -29.18 33.22 -19.28
N LEU A 305 -28.96 33.94 -18.17
CA LEU A 305 -30.01 34.40 -17.26
C LEU A 305 -29.79 35.89 -16.98
N PHE A 306 -30.88 36.65 -16.89
CA PHE A 306 -30.84 38.10 -16.61
C PHE A 306 -29.95 38.89 -17.60
N ASN A 307 -29.98 38.52 -18.89
CA ASN A 307 -29.14 39.07 -19.97
C ASN A 307 -27.61 38.99 -19.70
N ARG A 308 -27.17 38.08 -18.82
CA ARG A 308 -25.76 37.80 -18.58
C ARG A 308 -25.47 36.31 -18.76
N LYS A 309 -24.24 36.00 -19.18
CA LYS A 309 -23.73 34.64 -19.22
C LYS A 309 -23.39 34.20 -17.79
N LYS A 310 -23.88 33.02 -17.40
CA LYS A 310 -23.72 32.43 -16.07
C LYS A 310 -22.97 31.12 -16.17
N PHE A 311 -22.12 30.84 -15.19
CA PHE A 311 -21.27 29.65 -15.15
C PHE A 311 -21.63 28.74 -13.98
N TYR A 312 -21.57 27.43 -14.20
CA TYR A 312 -21.84 26.44 -13.17
C TYR A 312 -20.77 25.34 -13.14
N PHE A 313 -20.29 25.02 -11.94
CA PHE A 313 -19.36 23.93 -11.68
C PHE A 313 -19.95 22.94 -10.66
N GLY A 314 -19.87 21.65 -10.96
CA GLY A 314 -20.31 20.58 -10.05
C GLY A 314 -19.18 19.60 -9.75
N LEU A 315 -18.86 19.41 -8.46
CA LEU A 315 -17.67 18.68 -7.99
C LEU A 315 -18.01 17.35 -7.25
N PRO A 316 -17.16 16.31 -7.35
CA PRO A 316 -17.29 15.06 -6.59
C PRO A 316 -16.50 14.98 -5.29
N ALA A 317 -17.02 14.17 -4.36
CA ALA A 317 -16.30 13.76 -3.16
C ALA A 317 -15.03 12.91 -3.45
N PRO A 318 -13.96 13.07 -2.64
CA PRO A 318 -12.70 12.32 -2.77
C PRO A 318 -12.78 10.86 -2.27
N LYS A 319 -11.67 10.11 -2.38
CA LYS A 319 -11.55 8.72 -1.87
C LYS A 319 -10.49 8.61 -0.77
N CYS A 320 -10.93 8.26 0.44
CA CYS A 320 -10.10 8.20 1.64
C CYS A 320 -9.12 7.01 1.67
N PRO A 321 -8.08 7.03 2.54
CA PRO A 321 -7.26 5.88 2.90
C PRO A 321 -8.09 4.67 3.39
N PRO A 322 -7.52 3.46 3.44
CA PRO A 322 -8.21 2.26 3.93
C PRO A 322 -8.28 2.27 5.47
N ILE A 323 -9.04 3.19 6.04
CA ILE A 323 -9.16 3.45 7.49
C ILE A 323 -9.49 2.18 8.27
N LEU A 324 -10.52 1.44 7.85
CA LEU A 324 -10.94 0.20 8.52
C LEU A 324 -9.86 -0.90 8.51
N ASP A 325 -9.00 -0.97 7.47
CA ASP A 325 -7.86 -1.88 7.47
C ASP A 325 -6.75 -1.41 8.43
N ILE A 326 -6.56 -0.10 8.58
CA ILE A 326 -5.61 0.48 9.52
C ILE A 326 -6.06 0.21 10.96
N VAL A 327 -7.31 0.55 11.32
CA VAL A 327 -7.89 0.32 12.66
C VAL A 327 -7.76 -1.16 13.05
N ALA A 328 -8.22 -2.07 12.17
CA ALA A 328 -8.16 -3.51 12.43
C ALA A 328 -6.73 -4.04 12.66
N SER A 329 -5.73 -3.46 11.98
CA SER A 329 -4.34 -3.89 12.12
C SER A 329 -3.63 -3.24 13.31
N VAL A 330 -3.96 -2.00 13.69
CA VAL A 330 -3.44 -1.37 14.91
C VAL A 330 -3.98 -2.08 16.15
N GLU A 331 -5.29 -2.31 16.23
CA GLU A 331 -5.91 -3.02 17.36
C GLU A 331 -5.33 -4.43 17.55
N GLN A 332 -5.20 -5.22 16.48
CA GLN A 332 -4.55 -6.54 16.58
C GLN A 332 -3.09 -6.44 17.01
N SER A 333 -2.35 -5.43 16.52
CA SER A 333 -0.91 -5.27 16.82
C SER A 333 -0.65 -4.88 18.28
N LEU A 334 -1.56 -4.12 18.89
CA LEU A 334 -1.40 -3.57 20.24
C LEU A 334 -2.09 -4.40 21.33
N PHE A 335 -2.82 -5.46 21.00
CA PHE A 335 -3.53 -6.33 21.97
C PHE A 335 -2.66 -6.90 23.10
N LYS A 336 -1.34 -7.02 22.90
CA LYS A 336 -0.36 -7.48 23.92
C LYS A 336 0.55 -6.38 24.46
N THR A 337 0.23 -5.12 24.17
CA THR A 337 0.98 -3.94 24.63
C THR A 337 0.40 -3.49 25.98
N GLU A 338 1.22 -2.83 26.79
CA GLU A 338 0.76 -2.15 28.01
C GLU A 338 -0.39 -1.17 27.66
N PRO A 339 -1.52 -1.17 28.40
CA PRO A 339 -2.72 -0.42 27.99
C PRO A 339 -2.53 1.08 27.75
N GLN A 340 -1.74 1.78 28.57
CA GLN A 340 -1.50 3.22 28.44
C GLN A 340 -0.68 3.53 27.18
N GLN A 341 0.41 2.79 26.94
CA GLN A 341 1.20 2.89 25.70
C GLN A 341 0.36 2.53 24.47
N ALA A 342 -0.45 1.47 24.56
CA ALA A 342 -1.34 1.04 23.48
C ALA A 342 -2.32 2.15 23.11
N GLU A 343 -3.01 2.73 24.09
CA GLU A 343 -4.02 3.77 23.88
C GLU A 343 -3.39 5.07 23.37
N ALA A 344 -2.23 5.49 23.89
CA ALA A 344 -1.49 6.64 23.36
C ALA A 344 -1.11 6.49 21.87
N ILE A 345 -0.70 5.29 21.45
CA ILE A 345 -0.42 4.99 20.03
C ILE A 345 -1.70 5.05 19.18
N LYS A 346 -2.82 4.50 19.69
CA LYS A 346 -4.13 4.53 19.00
C LYS A 346 -4.61 5.97 18.82
N GLN A 347 -4.61 6.78 19.87
CA GLN A 347 -5.03 8.18 19.83
C GLN A 347 -4.17 9.02 18.87
N ALA A 348 -2.84 8.89 18.95
CA ALA A 348 -1.96 9.63 18.05
C ALA A 348 -2.13 9.24 16.57
N LEU A 349 -2.34 7.95 16.28
CA LEU A 349 -2.66 7.48 14.93
C LEU A 349 -4.05 7.92 14.48
N ALA A 350 -5.05 7.89 15.36
CA ALA A 350 -6.41 8.33 15.07
C ALA A 350 -6.43 9.81 14.70
N SER A 351 -5.89 10.69 15.55
CA SER A 351 -5.80 12.14 15.30
C SER A 351 -4.98 12.46 14.05
N PHE A 352 -3.85 11.76 13.84
CA PHE A 352 -3.08 11.92 12.61
C PHE A 352 -3.89 11.56 11.36
N LEU A 353 -4.62 10.44 11.38
CA LEU A 353 -5.46 10.01 10.26
C LEU A 353 -6.69 10.91 10.09
N LEU A 354 -7.26 11.45 11.16
CA LEU A 354 -8.39 12.38 11.14
C LEU A 354 -8.07 13.63 10.30
N ILE A 355 -6.89 14.21 10.54
CA ILE A 355 -6.38 15.38 9.81
C ILE A 355 -5.96 15.04 8.36
N ASN A 356 -5.61 13.78 8.09
CA ASN A 356 -4.97 13.36 6.83
C ASN A 356 -5.81 12.38 5.98
N ASN A 357 -7.08 12.14 6.33
CA ASN A 357 -8.00 11.20 5.66
C ASN A 357 -8.37 11.62 4.22
N ASN A 358 -8.12 12.86 3.83
CA ASN A 358 -8.37 13.34 2.46
C ASN A 358 -7.15 13.17 1.52
N LYS A 359 -5.99 12.73 2.03
CA LYS A 359 -4.77 12.61 1.21
C LYS A 359 -4.82 11.36 0.32
N VAL A 360 -5.00 11.56 -0.98
CA VAL A 360 -5.06 10.49 -2.00
C VAL A 360 -3.66 10.15 -2.51
N ALA A 361 -3.21 8.90 -2.35
CA ALA A 361 -2.02 8.41 -3.05
C ALA A 361 -2.28 8.28 -4.57
N GLU A 362 -1.36 8.83 -5.37
CA GLU A 362 -1.37 8.61 -6.82
C GLU A 362 -1.14 7.12 -7.16
N PRO A 363 -1.88 6.55 -8.12
CA PRO A 363 -1.67 5.18 -8.56
C PRO A 363 -0.42 5.08 -9.44
N ASN A 364 0.51 4.20 -9.10
CA ASN A 364 1.73 3.92 -9.86
C ASN A 364 1.50 3.13 -11.17
N LEU A 365 0.32 3.25 -11.77
CA LEU A 365 -0.10 2.67 -13.04
C LEU A 365 -0.92 3.73 -13.78
N THR A 366 -0.71 3.88 -15.07
CA THR A 366 -1.52 4.70 -15.99
C THR A 366 -2.94 4.16 -16.13
N THR A 367 -3.81 4.87 -16.85
CA THR A 367 -5.16 4.33 -17.17
C THR A 367 -5.10 3.27 -18.29
N MET A 368 -4.16 3.40 -19.23
CA MET A 368 -3.93 2.42 -20.30
C MET A 368 -3.48 1.07 -19.72
N GLU A 369 -2.50 1.05 -18.81
CA GLU A 369 -2.08 -0.17 -18.11
C GLU A 369 -3.25 -0.77 -17.31
N LYS A 370 -4.02 0.04 -16.58
CA LYS A 370 -5.22 -0.46 -15.87
C LYS A 370 -6.29 -1.04 -16.80
N LYS A 371 -6.35 -0.62 -18.07
CA LYS A 371 -7.21 -1.22 -19.09
C LYS A 371 -6.62 -2.54 -19.57
N ALA A 372 -5.36 -2.56 -20.00
CA ALA A 372 -4.65 -3.77 -20.42
C ALA A 372 -4.68 -4.88 -19.34
N LEU A 373 -4.49 -4.53 -18.07
CA LEU A 373 -4.60 -5.46 -16.94
C LEU A 373 -6.02 -6.01 -16.75
N LYS A 374 -7.08 -5.32 -17.17
CA LYS A 374 -8.45 -5.86 -17.15
C LYS A 374 -8.71 -6.76 -18.34
N ASP A 375 -8.19 -6.39 -19.50
CA ASP A 375 -8.44 -7.12 -20.76
C ASP A 375 -7.66 -8.46 -20.75
N LEU A 376 -6.37 -8.46 -20.37
CA LEU A 376 -5.59 -9.68 -20.06
C LEU A 376 -6.24 -10.57 -18.99
N ASN A 377 -7.05 -9.99 -18.11
CA ASN A 377 -7.70 -10.69 -17.00
C ASN A 377 -9.13 -11.15 -17.32
N ARG A 378 -9.62 -10.82 -18.52
CA ARG A 378 -10.87 -11.30 -19.12
C ARG A 378 -10.63 -12.36 -20.19
N ASP A 379 -9.46 -12.32 -20.82
CA ASP A 379 -9.05 -13.33 -21.78
C ASP A 379 -8.82 -14.68 -21.08
N ASN A 380 -9.68 -15.64 -21.41
CA ASN A 380 -9.61 -17.01 -20.89
C ASN A 380 -8.80 -17.93 -21.80
N SER A 381 -8.44 -17.53 -23.03
CA SER A 381 -7.61 -18.32 -23.93
C SER A 381 -6.17 -18.43 -23.42
N ILE A 382 -5.67 -17.37 -22.78
CA ILE A 382 -4.34 -17.31 -22.18
C ILE A 382 -4.33 -17.72 -20.70
N LEU A 383 -3.15 -18.13 -20.23
CA LEU A 383 -2.81 -18.37 -18.84
C LEU A 383 -1.53 -17.61 -18.50
N ILE A 384 -1.56 -16.83 -17.41
CA ILE A 384 -0.44 -16.01 -16.96
C ILE A 384 0.06 -16.59 -15.63
N THR A 385 1.35 -16.92 -15.58
CA THR A 385 2.04 -17.41 -14.36
C THR A 385 3.47 -16.88 -14.28
N LYS A 386 4.27 -17.39 -13.34
CA LYS A 386 5.71 -17.13 -13.23
C LYS A 386 6.50 -18.32 -13.79
N ALA A 387 7.70 -18.07 -14.29
CA ALA A 387 8.63 -19.16 -14.58
C ALA A 387 9.07 -19.90 -13.29
N ASP A 388 9.57 -21.12 -13.48
CA ASP A 388 10.17 -21.92 -12.42
C ASP A 388 11.44 -21.26 -11.84
N LYS A 389 12.36 -20.83 -12.71
CA LYS A 389 13.61 -20.11 -12.39
C LYS A 389 13.63 -18.76 -13.14
N GLY A 390 14.44 -17.79 -12.69
CA GLY A 390 14.62 -16.49 -13.36
C GLY A 390 13.62 -15.36 -13.03
N ASN A 391 12.60 -15.62 -12.20
CA ASN A 391 11.59 -14.62 -11.75
C ASN A 391 10.80 -13.90 -12.88
N THR A 392 10.83 -14.43 -14.10
CA THR A 392 10.08 -13.90 -15.26
C THR A 392 8.57 -14.20 -15.17
N VAL A 393 7.78 -13.41 -15.88
CA VAL A 393 6.37 -13.67 -16.16
C VAL A 393 6.29 -14.54 -17.42
N VAL A 394 5.38 -15.52 -17.44
CA VAL A 394 5.16 -16.39 -18.59
C VAL A 394 3.68 -16.33 -18.95
N VAL A 395 3.41 -16.09 -20.23
CA VAL A 395 2.08 -16.17 -20.85
C VAL A 395 2.08 -17.43 -21.72
N LEU A 396 1.03 -18.25 -21.61
CA LEU A 396 0.88 -19.53 -22.30
C LEU A 396 -0.55 -19.65 -22.83
N ASP A 397 -0.77 -20.42 -23.89
CA ASP A 397 -2.10 -20.91 -24.23
C ASP A 397 -2.62 -21.81 -23.10
N ARG A 398 -3.87 -21.58 -22.68
CA ARG A 398 -4.49 -22.34 -21.59
C ARG A 398 -4.65 -23.81 -21.95
N SER A 399 -4.96 -24.13 -23.21
CA SER A 399 -5.03 -25.50 -23.73
C SER A 399 -3.71 -26.25 -23.54
N ALA A 400 -2.60 -25.70 -24.06
CA ALA A 400 -1.26 -26.30 -23.94
C ALA A 400 -0.78 -26.45 -22.49
N TYR A 401 -1.15 -25.54 -21.59
CA TYR A 401 -0.90 -25.70 -20.16
C TYR A 401 -1.71 -26.87 -19.56
N LEU A 402 -3.00 -26.98 -19.88
CA LEU A 402 -3.87 -28.03 -19.36
C LEU A 402 -3.49 -29.42 -19.88
N GLU A 403 -3.05 -29.52 -21.13
CA GLU A 403 -2.51 -30.73 -21.74
C GLU A 403 -1.27 -31.23 -20.99
N LYS A 404 -0.21 -30.40 -20.88
CA LYS A 404 1.02 -30.73 -20.14
C LYS A 404 0.78 -31.11 -18.68
N MET A 405 -0.18 -30.46 -18.02
CA MET A 405 -0.57 -30.82 -16.65
C MET A 405 -1.31 -32.15 -16.60
N SER A 406 -2.14 -32.46 -17.59
CA SER A 406 -2.88 -33.72 -17.69
C SER A 406 -1.95 -34.90 -17.99
N GLU A 407 -1.00 -34.75 -18.92
CA GLU A 407 0.06 -35.73 -19.19
C GLU A 407 0.84 -36.09 -17.92
N MET A 408 1.23 -35.07 -17.13
CA MET A 408 1.92 -35.27 -15.87
C MET A 408 1.06 -36.01 -14.83
N LEU A 409 -0.24 -35.71 -14.76
CA LEU A 409 -1.20 -36.37 -13.87
C LEU A 409 -1.54 -37.81 -14.26
N MET A 410 -1.31 -38.20 -15.52
CA MET A 410 -1.48 -39.58 -16.00
C MET A 410 -0.27 -40.48 -15.67
N ARG A 411 0.85 -39.93 -15.20
CA ARG A 411 2.02 -40.71 -14.75
C ARG A 411 1.72 -41.46 -13.44
N ASN A 412 2.37 -42.60 -13.24
CA ASN A 412 2.18 -43.48 -12.06
C ASN A 412 2.53 -42.85 -10.69
N VAL A 413 2.99 -41.59 -10.67
CA VAL A 413 3.20 -40.79 -9.44
C VAL A 413 1.87 -40.39 -8.79
N TYR A 414 0.80 -40.22 -9.58
CA TYR A 414 -0.49 -39.71 -9.09
C TYR A 414 -1.61 -40.75 -9.24
N LYS A 415 -2.66 -40.63 -8.42
CA LYS A 415 -3.85 -41.47 -8.45
C LYS A 415 -5.10 -40.60 -8.34
N PRO A 416 -6.05 -40.67 -9.30
CA PRO A 416 -7.31 -39.95 -9.18
C PRO A 416 -8.16 -40.52 -8.04
N ILE A 417 -8.90 -39.66 -7.35
CA ILE A 417 -9.86 -40.02 -6.29
C ILE A 417 -11.24 -39.42 -6.60
N ARG A 418 -12.30 -40.06 -6.11
CA ARG A 418 -13.70 -39.76 -6.53
C ARG A 418 -14.27 -38.45 -5.98
N ALA A 419 -13.76 -37.95 -4.85
CA ALA A 419 -14.31 -36.79 -4.14
C ALA A 419 -13.23 -36.12 -3.28
N ASP A 420 -13.49 -34.89 -2.82
CA ASP A 420 -12.64 -34.14 -1.90
C ASP A 420 -12.56 -34.83 -0.52
N PRO A 421 -11.39 -35.32 -0.07
CA PRO A 421 -11.25 -35.98 1.22
C PRO A 421 -11.13 -34.98 2.39
N THR A 422 -11.05 -33.66 2.13
CA THR A 422 -10.75 -32.61 3.14
C THR A 422 -11.54 -32.78 4.44
N SER A 423 -12.86 -32.95 4.35
CA SER A 423 -13.74 -33.05 5.53
C SER A 423 -13.53 -34.34 6.33
N LYS A 424 -13.31 -35.48 5.65
CA LYS A 424 -13.03 -36.76 6.31
C LYS A 424 -11.67 -36.69 7.01
N LEU A 425 -10.64 -36.26 6.28
CA LEU A 425 -9.27 -36.19 6.79
C LEU A 425 -9.12 -35.19 7.95
N ARG A 426 -9.94 -34.14 8.00
CA ARG A 426 -10.06 -33.24 9.16
C ARG A 426 -10.54 -34.00 10.40
N THR A 427 -11.57 -34.83 10.27
CA THR A 427 -12.07 -35.67 11.38
C THR A 427 -11.03 -36.71 11.80
N ASP A 428 -10.43 -37.41 10.84
CA ASP A 428 -9.40 -38.43 11.10
C ASP A 428 -8.20 -37.82 11.85
N LEU A 429 -7.75 -36.62 11.45
CA LEU A 429 -6.69 -35.88 12.15
C LEU A 429 -7.13 -35.38 13.53
N LEU A 430 -8.36 -34.88 13.70
CA LEU A 430 -8.85 -34.46 15.01
C LEU A 430 -8.85 -35.62 16.01
N ASN A 431 -9.21 -36.83 15.58
CA ASN A 431 -9.21 -38.03 16.41
C ASN A 431 -7.78 -38.48 16.76
N LEU A 432 -6.85 -38.47 15.79
CA LEU A 432 -5.44 -38.80 16.03
C LEU A 432 -4.75 -37.80 16.98
N LEU A 433 -5.06 -36.51 16.84
CA LEU A 433 -4.59 -35.49 17.77
C LEU A 433 -5.16 -35.69 19.17
N ASP A 434 -6.44 -36.09 19.30
CA ASP A 434 -7.06 -36.31 20.61
C ASP A 434 -6.39 -37.43 21.39
N MET A 435 -6.16 -38.57 20.74
CA MET A 435 -5.41 -39.72 21.27
C MET A 435 -4.05 -39.28 21.84
N PHE A 436 -3.22 -38.61 21.03
CA PHE A 436 -1.88 -38.21 21.45
C PHE A 436 -1.87 -37.05 22.45
N ILE A 437 -2.91 -36.20 22.47
CA ILE A 437 -3.09 -35.18 23.53
C ILE A 437 -3.41 -35.87 24.86
N THR A 438 -4.28 -36.88 24.88
CA THR A 438 -4.59 -37.66 26.10
C THR A 438 -3.36 -38.37 26.63
N GLU A 439 -2.51 -38.93 25.76
CA GLU A 439 -1.30 -39.65 26.15
C GLU A 439 -0.14 -38.74 26.61
N THR A 440 0.00 -37.54 26.05
CA THR A 440 1.22 -36.72 26.25
C THR A 440 1.00 -35.34 26.88
N ASN A 441 -0.24 -34.84 26.86
CA ASN A 441 -0.59 -33.48 27.25
C ASN A 441 0.31 -32.40 26.58
N ASP A 442 0.63 -32.60 25.29
CA ASP A 442 1.42 -31.63 24.50
C ASP A 442 0.56 -30.41 24.11
N GLU A 443 0.95 -29.23 24.61
CA GLU A 443 0.22 -27.99 24.38
C GLU A 443 0.16 -27.56 22.91
N ALA A 444 1.17 -27.89 22.11
CA ALA A 444 1.20 -27.50 20.71
C ALA A 444 0.17 -28.34 19.93
N LEU A 445 0.03 -29.63 20.24
CA LEU A 445 -1.06 -30.44 19.69
C LEU A 445 -2.43 -29.89 20.11
N VAL A 446 -2.63 -29.47 21.37
CA VAL A 446 -3.89 -28.82 21.81
C VAL A 446 -4.18 -27.56 20.98
N LYS A 447 -3.19 -26.69 20.79
CA LYS A 447 -3.31 -25.46 19.96
C LYS A 447 -3.60 -25.79 18.49
N ILE A 448 -3.02 -26.86 17.94
CA ILE A 448 -3.29 -27.35 16.58
C ILE A 448 -4.71 -27.93 16.47
N LYS A 449 -5.17 -28.74 17.44
CA LYS A 449 -6.54 -29.31 17.49
C LYS A 449 -7.57 -28.19 17.56
N GLN A 450 -7.41 -27.23 18.47
CA GLN A 450 -8.27 -26.04 18.58
C GLN A 450 -8.30 -25.25 17.27
N HIS A 451 -7.13 -24.97 16.68
CA HIS A 451 -7.06 -24.30 15.38
C HIS A 451 -7.82 -25.08 14.31
N LEU A 452 -7.61 -26.39 14.21
CA LEU A 452 -8.27 -27.25 13.21
C LEU A 452 -9.79 -27.36 13.44
N TYR A 453 -10.25 -27.26 14.69
CA TYR A 453 -11.66 -27.29 15.06
C TYR A 453 -12.38 -25.96 14.75
N PHE A 454 -11.82 -24.82 15.16
CA PHE A 454 -12.44 -23.51 14.96
C PHE A 454 -12.17 -22.88 13.57
N THR A 455 -11.13 -23.32 12.86
CA THR A 455 -10.79 -22.74 11.55
C THR A 455 -11.68 -23.29 10.44
N SER A 456 -12.50 -22.39 9.92
CA SER A 456 -13.44 -22.62 8.81
C SER A 456 -12.84 -22.34 7.42
N ASN A 457 -11.68 -21.67 7.37
CA ASN A 457 -11.00 -21.31 6.11
C ASN A 457 -10.16 -22.43 5.48
N ILE A 458 -10.22 -23.66 6.03
CA ILE A 458 -9.53 -24.85 5.51
C ILE A 458 -9.92 -25.10 4.05
N LYS A 459 -8.94 -25.54 3.25
CA LYS A 459 -9.10 -25.85 1.83
C LYS A 459 -8.47 -27.18 1.44
N CYS A 460 -9.07 -27.83 0.45
CA CYS A 460 -8.38 -28.80 -0.38
C CYS A 460 -7.14 -28.14 -1.01
N PRO A 461 -5.94 -28.74 -0.94
CA PRO A 461 -4.75 -28.20 -1.61
C PRO A 461 -4.95 -28.12 -3.13
N GLU A 462 -4.38 -27.12 -3.80
CA GLU A 462 -4.51 -26.95 -5.25
C GLU A 462 -3.18 -27.14 -5.96
N MET A 463 -3.13 -27.99 -6.97
CA MET A 463 -1.95 -28.19 -7.80
C MET A 463 -1.89 -27.17 -8.95
N TYR A 464 -0.69 -26.66 -9.23
CA TYR A 464 -0.38 -25.86 -10.41
C TYR A 464 1.02 -26.17 -10.93
N GLY A 465 1.26 -25.94 -12.21
CA GLY A 465 2.56 -26.10 -12.87
C GLY A 465 3.31 -24.79 -12.99
N LEU A 466 4.63 -24.82 -12.76
CA LEU A 466 5.53 -23.72 -13.12
C LEU A 466 6.36 -24.12 -14.35
N PRO A 467 6.31 -23.39 -15.48
CA PRO A 467 7.07 -23.75 -16.67
C PRO A 467 8.58 -23.64 -16.41
N LYS A 468 9.31 -24.74 -16.63
CA LYS A 468 10.78 -24.80 -16.63
C LYS A 468 11.31 -24.24 -17.97
N THR A 469 11.14 -22.93 -18.19
CA THR A 469 11.50 -22.19 -19.44
C THR A 469 12.96 -22.29 -19.88
N HIS A 470 13.84 -22.81 -19.01
CA HIS A 470 15.26 -23.04 -19.25
C HIS A 470 15.58 -24.49 -19.67
N LYS A 471 14.58 -25.35 -19.88
CA LYS A 471 14.73 -26.72 -20.39
C LYS A 471 13.94 -26.90 -21.69
N LEU A 472 14.48 -27.67 -22.63
CA LEU A 472 13.84 -28.00 -23.91
C LEU A 472 12.44 -28.60 -23.69
N GLY A 473 11.49 -28.28 -24.57
CA GLY A 473 10.09 -28.69 -24.44
C GLY A 473 9.28 -27.97 -23.34
N ILE A 474 9.92 -27.16 -22.50
CA ILE A 474 9.30 -26.41 -21.38
C ILE A 474 8.40 -27.33 -20.51
N PRO A 475 9.00 -28.31 -19.79
CA PRO A 475 8.26 -29.16 -18.85
C PRO A 475 7.77 -28.35 -17.64
N MET A 476 6.71 -28.82 -16.98
CA MET A 476 6.18 -28.18 -15.77
C MET A 476 6.88 -28.70 -14.51
N ARG A 477 7.15 -27.82 -13.54
CA ARG A 477 7.40 -28.22 -12.14
C ARG A 477 6.05 -28.26 -11.40
N PRO A 478 5.63 -29.41 -10.85
CA PRO A 478 4.40 -29.52 -10.06
C PRO A 478 4.55 -28.80 -8.72
N VAL A 479 3.53 -28.03 -8.30
CA VAL A 479 3.49 -27.43 -6.95
C VAL A 479 2.09 -27.58 -6.36
N VAL A 480 1.99 -28.23 -5.20
CA VAL A 480 0.75 -28.39 -4.43
C VAL A 480 0.64 -27.25 -3.40
N ALA A 481 -0.40 -26.43 -3.48
CA ALA A 481 -0.63 -25.28 -2.62
C ALA A 481 -1.22 -25.68 -1.25
N SER A 482 -0.43 -26.30 -0.38
CA SER A 482 -0.87 -26.77 0.95
C SER A 482 -1.11 -25.66 1.99
N ILE A 483 -1.25 -24.40 1.58
CA ILE A 483 -1.51 -23.28 2.50
C ILE A 483 -2.96 -23.37 3.01
N ASN A 484 -3.14 -23.39 4.33
CA ASN A 484 -4.43 -23.62 5.00
C ASN A 484 -5.07 -24.98 4.64
N SER A 485 -4.25 -25.99 4.28
CA SER A 485 -4.69 -27.38 4.25
C SER A 485 -4.85 -27.92 5.68
N VAL A 486 -5.57 -29.03 5.82
CA VAL A 486 -5.78 -29.74 7.10
C VAL A 486 -4.47 -30.00 7.85
N THR A 487 -3.43 -30.46 7.15
CA THR A 487 -2.14 -30.84 7.73
C THR A 487 -1.15 -29.67 7.88
N SER A 488 -1.41 -28.50 7.28
CA SER A 488 -0.45 -27.40 7.16
C SER A 488 0.19 -26.94 8.48
N LYS A 489 -0.59 -26.83 9.56
CA LYS A 489 -0.09 -26.48 10.91
C LYS A 489 0.71 -27.61 11.55
N LEU A 490 0.24 -28.86 11.43
CA LEU A 490 0.96 -30.03 11.94
C LEU A 490 2.31 -30.19 11.23
N CYS A 491 2.36 -30.11 9.91
CA CYS A 491 3.61 -30.14 9.15
C CYS A 491 4.58 -29.03 9.58
N SER A 492 4.07 -27.84 9.92
CA SER A 492 4.90 -26.72 10.40
C SER A 492 5.49 -26.99 11.79
N TYR A 493 4.75 -27.66 12.67
CA TYR A 493 5.21 -28.04 14.01
C TYR A 493 6.21 -29.19 13.96
N LEU A 494 5.90 -30.27 13.24
CA LEU A 494 6.81 -31.42 13.02
C LEU A 494 8.14 -30.98 12.39
N LYS A 495 8.10 -30.03 11.45
CA LYS A 495 9.30 -29.44 10.85
C LYS A 495 10.25 -28.86 11.90
N GLU A 496 9.76 -28.15 12.91
CA GLU A 496 10.62 -27.55 13.94
C GLU A 496 11.14 -28.61 14.94
N ILE A 497 10.43 -29.72 15.15
CA ILE A 497 10.93 -30.88 15.91
C ILE A 497 12.06 -31.60 15.15
N ILE A 498 11.91 -31.80 13.84
CA ILE A 498 12.79 -32.67 13.05
C ILE A 498 14.02 -31.91 12.52
N ARG A 499 13.90 -30.60 12.21
CA ARG A 499 14.99 -29.82 11.62
C ARG A 499 16.35 -29.90 12.34
N PRO A 500 16.45 -29.95 13.68
CA PRO A 500 17.75 -30.10 14.36
C PRO A 500 18.49 -31.43 14.09
N LEU A 501 17.80 -32.44 13.55
CA LEU A 501 18.39 -33.73 13.15
C LEU A 501 19.07 -33.70 11.77
N THR A 502 19.03 -32.56 11.07
CA THR A 502 19.45 -32.42 9.67
C THR A 502 20.41 -31.25 9.50
N GLY A 503 21.28 -31.34 8.48
CA GLY A 503 22.36 -30.39 8.23
C GLY A 503 23.60 -30.66 9.09
N LEU A 504 23.82 -31.92 9.49
CA LEU A 504 24.87 -32.33 10.43
C LEU A 504 26.11 -32.94 9.74
N ARG A 505 26.01 -33.31 8.45
CA ARG A 505 27.12 -33.88 7.66
C ARG A 505 28.10 -32.80 7.20
N MET A 506 29.38 -33.13 7.07
CA MET A 506 30.41 -32.22 6.52
C MET A 506 30.18 -31.84 5.05
N SER A 507 29.41 -32.63 4.31
CA SER A 507 28.94 -32.31 2.95
C SER A 507 27.87 -31.22 2.92
N TYR A 508 27.19 -30.93 4.04
CA TYR A 508 26.03 -30.04 4.07
C TYR A 508 26.40 -28.60 3.68
N VAL A 509 25.72 -28.09 2.67
CA VAL A 509 25.77 -26.68 2.27
C VAL A 509 24.51 -25.98 2.76
N LYS A 510 24.68 -24.94 3.59
CA LYS A 510 23.56 -24.12 4.07
C LYS A 510 23.04 -23.12 3.03
N ASN A 511 23.93 -22.58 2.18
CA ASN A 511 23.67 -21.60 1.14
C ASN A 511 24.95 -21.30 0.33
N SER A 512 24.81 -20.53 -0.74
CA SER A 512 25.89 -20.10 -1.63
C SER A 512 27.09 -19.45 -0.92
N LYS A 513 26.90 -18.69 0.17
CA LYS A 513 28.03 -18.14 0.94
C LYS A 513 28.81 -19.24 1.65
N HIS A 514 28.11 -20.13 2.36
CA HIS A 514 28.73 -21.25 3.06
C HIS A 514 29.56 -22.11 2.10
N PHE A 515 28.99 -22.42 0.93
CA PHE A 515 29.70 -23.10 -0.15
C PHE A 515 30.96 -22.35 -0.59
N CYS A 516 30.86 -21.06 -0.91
CA CYS A 516 32.02 -20.27 -1.36
C CYS A 516 33.10 -20.16 -0.28
N ASP A 517 32.73 -20.08 1.00
CA ASP A 517 33.68 -20.06 2.11
C ASP A 517 34.36 -21.44 2.31
N ASP A 518 33.62 -22.55 2.16
CA ASP A 518 34.13 -23.92 2.25
C ASP A 518 35.14 -24.25 1.14
N ILE A 519 34.92 -23.82 -0.10
CA ILE A 519 35.79 -24.21 -1.24
C ILE A 519 37.06 -23.36 -1.40
N LYS A 520 37.18 -22.20 -0.74
CA LYS A 520 38.38 -21.33 -0.81
C LYS A 520 39.64 -21.99 -0.23
N THR A 521 39.46 -22.89 0.73
CA THR A 521 40.56 -23.63 1.36
C THR A 521 40.99 -24.84 0.55
N LEU A 522 40.16 -25.33 -0.38
CA LEU A 522 40.47 -26.46 -1.25
C LEU A 522 41.68 -26.16 -2.14
N ARG A 523 42.57 -27.14 -2.25
CA ARG A 523 43.69 -27.17 -3.20
C ARG A 523 43.41 -28.25 -4.21
N LEU A 524 43.77 -28.00 -5.47
CA LEU A 524 43.48 -28.89 -6.58
C LEU A 524 44.76 -29.44 -7.18
N GLN A 525 44.67 -30.68 -7.68
CA GLN A 525 45.69 -31.31 -8.50
C GLN A 525 45.33 -31.24 -9.99
N GLY A 526 46.33 -31.31 -10.87
CA GLY A 526 46.15 -31.11 -12.31
C GLY A 526 45.24 -32.15 -13.00
N ASN A 527 45.04 -33.31 -12.37
CA ASN A 527 44.23 -34.44 -12.85
C ASN A 527 42.78 -34.43 -12.34
N GLU A 528 42.30 -33.32 -11.77
CA GLU A 528 40.95 -33.22 -11.18
C GLU A 528 39.97 -32.45 -12.06
N VAL A 529 38.70 -32.85 -12.02
CA VAL A 529 37.58 -32.22 -12.76
C VAL A 529 36.47 -31.79 -11.78
N LEU A 530 35.86 -30.63 -12.05
CA LEU A 530 34.67 -30.18 -11.32
C LEU A 530 33.41 -30.75 -11.96
N VAL A 531 32.53 -31.33 -11.15
CA VAL A 531 31.25 -31.86 -11.61
C VAL A 531 30.12 -31.49 -10.66
N SER A 532 28.92 -31.35 -11.20
CA SER A 532 27.69 -31.20 -10.44
C SER A 532 26.74 -32.37 -10.73
N TYR A 533 26.07 -32.87 -9.69
CA TYR A 533 25.02 -33.88 -9.81
C TYR A 533 23.68 -33.29 -9.36
N ASP A 534 22.64 -33.41 -10.19
CA ASP A 534 21.25 -32.94 -9.95
C ASP A 534 20.34 -34.16 -9.73
N VAL A 535 19.60 -34.22 -8.61
CA VAL A 535 18.64 -35.31 -8.36
C VAL A 535 17.32 -35.06 -9.10
N LYS A 536 17.04 -35.89 -10.10
CA LYS A 536 15.88 -35.76 -10.99
C LYS A 536 14.54 -35.86 -10.23
N ASP A 537 13.90 -34.70 -10.09
CA ASP A 537 12.58 -34.52 -9.48
C ASP A 537 12.47 -35.14 -8.06
N LEU A 538 13.54 -35.01 -7.24
CA LEU A 538 13.73 -35.56 -5.88
C LEU A 538 12.44 -35.74 -5.08
N PHE A 539 11.70 -34.65 -4.84
CA PHE A 539 10.54 -34.66 -3.95
C PHE A 539 9.46 -35.68 -4.34
N THR A 540 9.21 -35.93 -5.62
CA THR A 540 8.21 -36.90 -6.08
C THR A 540 8.66 -38.35 -5.97
N ASN A 541 9.95 -38.62 -5.73
CA ASN A 541 10.50 -39.97 -5.77
C ASN A 541 11.07 -40.48 -4.43
N ILE A 542 11.19 -39.61 -3.40
CA ILE A 542 11.67 -40.00 -2.05
C ILE A 542 10.90 -41.24 -1.51
N PRO A 543 11.61 -42.31 -1.07
CA PRO A 543 10.98 -43.50 -0.53
C PRO A 543 10.50 -43.27 0.91
N ILE A 544 9.24 -42.84 1.05
CA ILE A 544 8.62 -42.49 2.35
C ILE A 544 8.81 -43.56 3.44
N PRO A 545 8.59 -44.88 3.19
CA PRO A 545 8.74 -45.88 4.24
C PRO A 545 10.17 -45.93 4.82
N LYS A 546 11.20 -45.86 3.96
CA LYS A 546 12.60 -45.84 4.39
C LYS A 546 12.94 -44.52 5.10
N THR A 547 12.45 -43.39 4.60
CA THR A 547 12.62 -42.06 5.22
C THR A 547 12.05 -42.02 6.64
N LEU A 548 10.87 -42.64 6.86
CA LEU A 548 10.23 -42.70 8.18
C LEU A 548 10.98 -43.67 9.13
N SER A 549 11.61 -44.75 8.63
CA SER A 549 12.49 -45.61 9.44
C SER A 549 13.71 -44.84 9.94
N VAL A 550 14.44 -44.20 9.02
CA VAL A 550 15.63 -43.38 9.33
C VAL A 550 15.26 -42.27 10.31
N LEU A 551 14.12 -41.58 10.09
CA LEU A 551 13.62 -40.58 11.03
C LEU A 551 13.39 -41.15 12.44
N LYS A 552 12.84 -42.37 12.55
CA LYS A 552 12.63 -43.04 13.85
C LYS A 552 13.96 -43.34 14.54
N GLU A 553 14.94 -43.85 13.80
CA GLU A 553 16.29 -44.14 14.28
C GLU A 553 16.99 -42.86 14.81
N LEU A 554 16.95 -41.77 14.04
CA LEU A 554 17.49 -40.46 14.45
C LEU A 554 16.78 -39.91 15.70
N LEU A 555 15.45 -40.00 15.77
CA LEU A 555 14.67 -39.54 16.93
C LEU A 555 14.90 -40.38 18.20
N ASN A 556 15.13 -41.70 18.06
CA ASN A 556 15.46 -42.56 19.20
C ASN A 556 16.82 -42.20 19.80
N ASN A 557 17.77 -41.77 18.98
CA ASN A 557 19.14 -41.41 19.40
C ASN A 557 19.26 -39.96 19.87
N ASP A 558 18.22 -39.13 19.75
CA ASP A 558 18.26 -37.70 20.03
C ASP A 558 17.81 -37.36 21.46
N ILE A 559 18.80 -37.23 22.34
CA ILE A 559 18.65 -36.80 23.73
C ILE A 559 18.00 -35.42 23.90
N THR A 560 17.98 -34.58 22.85
CA THR A 560 17.38 -33.23 22.90
C THR A 560 15.89 -33.20 22.59
N LEU A 561 15.30 -34.32 22.12
CA LEU A 561 13.89 -34.38 21.70
C LEU A 561 12.93 -33.88 22.79
N VAL A 562 13.17 -34.26 24.05
CA VAL A 562 12.36 -33.88 25.23
C VAL A 562 12.34 -32.37 25.50
N GLN A 563 13.33 -31.62 25.00
CA GLN A 563 13.39 -30.16 25.14
C GLN A 563 12.50 -29.45 24.10
N ARG A 564 12.09 -30.15 23.04
CA ARG A 564 11.35 -29.59 21.89
C ARG A 564 9.86 -29.95 21.92
N THR A 565 9.49 -31.06 22.53
CA THR A 565 8.13 -31.62 22.51
C THR A 565 7.94 -32.67 23.62
N LYS A 566 6.70 -32.92 24.03
CA LYS A 566 6.34 -34.07 24.89
C LYS A 566 6.11 -35.35 24.08
N LEU A 567 6.25 -35.30 22.76
CA LEU A 567 6.05 -36.43 21.86
C LEU A 567 7.28 -37.34 21.80
N ASN A 568 7.06 -38.64 21.97
CA ASN A 568 8.09 -39.66 21.76
C ASN A 568 8.35 -39.88 20.24
N PRO A 569 9.42 -40.61 19.86
CA PRO A 569 9.73 -40.91 18.46
C PRO A 569 8.58 -41.55 17.67
N PHE A 570 7.78 -42.41 18.30
CA PHE A 570 6.63 -43.06 17.65
C PHE A 570 5.53 -42.04 17.29
N HIS A 571 5.17 -41.13 18.19
CA HIS A 571 4.16 -40.09 17.93
C HIS A 571 4.59 -39.18 16.78
N VAL A 572 5.86 -38.72 16.79
CA VAL A 572 6.41 -37.85 15.73
C VAL A 572 6.38 -38.55 14.37
N VAL A 573 6.83 -39.81 14.30
CA VAL A 573 6.82 -40.60 13.06
C VAL A 573 5.40 -40.92 12.59
N LYS A 574 4.46 -41.23 13.49
CA LYS A 574 3.06 -41.50 13.14
C LYS A 574 2.34 -40.25 12.61
N LEU A 575 2.60 -39.08 13.19
CA LEU A 575 2.08 -37.79 12.70
C LEU A 575 2.73 -37.38 11.35
N ALA A 576 4.03 -37.64 11.16
CA ALA A 576 4.71 -37.42 9.89
C ALA A 576 4.18 -38.36 8.79
N SER A 577 3.96 -39.63 9.11
CA SER A 577 3.32 -40.64 8.25
C SER A 577 1.93 -40.16 7.80
N PHE A 578 1.09 -39.73 8.75
CA PHE A 578 -0.24 -39.18 8.45
C PHE A 578 -0.20 -37.98 7.48
N CYS A 579 0.84 -37.13 7.61
CA CYS A 579 1.01 -35.99 6.72
C CYS A 579 1.43 -36.36 5.29
N MET A 580 2.10 -37.51 5.10
CA MET A 580 2.70 -37.92 3.82
C MET A 580 1.87 -38.94 3.03
N HIS A 581 1.07 -39.79 3.70
CA HIS A 581 0.18 -40.73 3.01
C HIS A 581 -1.25 -40.21 2.90
N GLU A 582 -1.92 -39.96 4.01
CA GLU A 582 -3.30 -39.47 4.05
C GLU A 582 -3.35 -38.00 3.63
N GLY A 583 -2.50 -37.16 4.21
CA GLY A 583 -2.46 -35.71 3.98
C GLY A 583 -2.02 -35.26 2.58
N ASN A 584 -1.64 -36.19 1.71
CA ASN A 584 -1.04 -35.94 0.41
C ASN A 584 -2.08 -36.06 -0.73
N TYR A 585 -3.03 -35.14 -0.73
CA TYR A 585 -4.08 -35.00 -1.74
C TYR A 585 -4.18 -33.57 -2.25
N PHE A 586 -4.74 -33.40 -3.44
CA PHE A 586 -4.95 -32.09 -4.04
C PHE A 586 -6.06 -32.12 -5.11
N ARG A 587 -6.51 -30.93 -5.48
CA ARG A 587 -7.40 -30.66 -6.61
C ARG A 587 -6.61 -30.10 -7.80
N PHE A 588 -6.98 -30.51 -9.01
CA PHE A 588 -6.61 -29.86 -10.26
C PHE A 588 -7.87 -29.74 -11.14
N GLN A 589 -8.21 -28.52 -11.54
CA GLN A 589 -9.54 -28.18 -12.08
C GLN A 589 -10.65 -28.70 -11.14
N ASP A 590 -11.54 -29.56 -11.66
CA ASP A 590 -12.67 -30.15 -10.94
C ASP A 590 -12.41 -31.62 -10.56
N ARG A 591 -11.16 -32.09 -10.70
CA ARG A 591 -10.73 -33.45 -10.37
C ARG A 591 -9.82 -33.47 -9.14
N PHE A 592 -9.90 -34.55 -8.38
CA PHE A 592 -9.13 -34.76 -7.15
C PHE A 592 -8.13 -35.91 -7.34
N PHE A 593 -6.96 -35.76 -6.71
CA PHE A 593 -5.86 -36.72 -6.80
C PHE A 593 -5.16 -36.89 -5.45
N THR A 594 -4.45 -38.01 -5.32
CA THR A 594 -3.43 -38.24 -4.29
C THR A 594 -2.10 -38.62 -4.95
N GLN A 595 -0.99 -38.28 -4.32
CA GLN A 595 0.36 -38.63 -4.78
C GLN A 595 0.80 -39.94 -4.10
N ARG A 596 1.20 -40.93 -4.89
CA ARG A 596 1.53 -42.28 -4.41
C ARG A 596 2.90 -42.34 -3.71
N ASN A 597 3.89 -41.71 -4.34
CA ASN A 597 5.30 -41.77 -3.95
C ASN A 597 5.84 -40.37 -3.65
N GLY A 598 6.89 -40.28 -2.84
CA GLY A 598 7.51 -39.01 -2.50
C GLY A 598 6.66 -38.10 -1.60
N VAL A 599 7.21 -36.92 -1.32
CA VAL A 599 6.62 -35.87 -0.49
C VAL A 599 6.03 -34.75 -1.37
N PRO A 600 4.98 -34.03 -0.94
CA PRO A 600 4.39 -32.96 -1.74
C PRO A 600 5.21 -31.66 -1.66
N MET A 601 5.71 -31.16 -2.79
CA MET A 601 6.62 -29.99 -2.91
C MET A 601 6.17 -28.67 -2.23
N GLY A 602 4.93 -28.56 -1.75
CA GLY A 602 4.44 -27.39 -1.01
C GLY A 602 4.11 -27.62 0.46
N SER A 603 4.42 -28.79 1.04
CA SER A 603 4.32 -29.01 2.49
C SER A 603 5.55 -28.46 3.23
N PRO A 604 5.38 -27.76 4.37
CA PRO A 604 6.50 -27.29 5.21
C PRO A 604 7.43 -28.40 5.71
N LEU A 605 6.94 -29.64 5.79
CA LEU A 605 7.68 -30.81 6.29
C LEU A 605 8.55 -31.47 5.21
N SER A 606 8.19 -31.29 3.92
CA SER A 606 8.84 -31.97 2.80
C SER A 606 10.34 -31.68 2.63
N PRO A 607 10.84 -30.43 2.78
CA PRO A 607 12.28 -30.16 2.71
C PRO A 607 13.09 -30.87 3.80
N VAL A 608 12.52 -31.02 5.01
CA VAL A 608 13.22 -31.67 6.12
C VAL A 608 13.24 -33.19 5.96
N LEU A 609 12.13 -33.79 5.49
CA LEU A 609 12.13 -35.22 5.15
C LEU A 609 13.04 -35.54 3.95
N ALA A 610 13.18 -34.61 3.00
CA ALA A 610 14.17 -34.73 1.92
C ALA A 610 15.60 -34.74 2.46
N GLU A 611 15.96 -33.83 3.38
CA GLU A 611 17.28 -33.84 4.02
C GLU A 611 17.53 -35.12 4.83
N VAL A 612 16.56 -35.59 5.64
CA VAL A 612 16.67 -36.87 6.39
C VAL A 612 17.00 -38.03 5.45
N PHE A 613 16.33 -38.11 4.30
CA PHE A 613 16.60 -39.16 3.32
C PHE A 613 17.94 -38.94 2.59
N MET A 614 18.26 -37.71 2.18
CA MET A 614 19.49 -37.43 1.42
C MET A 614 20.76 -37.60 2.27
N GLU A 615 20.74 -37.28 3.57
CA GLU A 615 21.88 -37.58 4.47
C GLU A 615 22.08 -39.09 4.69
N HIS A 616 21.00 -39.88 4.64
CA HIS A 616 21.08 -41.33 4.68
C HIS A 616 21.58 -41.92 3.35
N PHE A 617 21.15 -41.36 2.23
CA PHE A 617 21.65 -41.68 0.90
C PHE A 617 23.16 -41.37 0.79
N GLU A 618 23.60 -40.19 1.25
CA GLU A 618 25.03 -39.83 1.35
C GLU A 618 25.81 -40.83 2.19
N GLN A 619 25.29 -41.23 3.35
CA GLN A 619 25.95 -42.22 4.19
C GLN A 619 26.15 -43.55 3.44
N ILE A 620 25.09 -44.13 2.87
CA ILE A 620 25.21 -45.40 2.11
C ILE A 620 26.20 -45.26 0.94
N ALA A 621 26.17 -44.12 0.26
CA ALA A 621 27.05 -43.83 -0.86
C ALA A 621 28.53 -43.85 -0.48
N PHE A 622 28.90 -43.35 0.70
CA PHE A 622 30.30 -43.30 1.16
C PHE A 622 30.73 -44.52 1.99
N ASP A 623 29.80 -45.21 2.65
CA ASP A 623 30.08 -46.44 3.42
C ASP A 623 30.53 -47.59 2.49
N ASN A 624 30.11 -47.58 1.21
CA ASN A 624 30.35 -48.67 0.23
C ASN A 624 31.10 -48.22 -1.04
N ILE A 625 31.86 -47.11 -0.99
CA ILE A 625 32.50 -46.53 -2.17
C ILE A 625 33.84 -47.22 -2.51
N ASN A 626 34.14 -47.45 -3.79
CA ASN A 626 35.52 -47.74 -4.22
C ASN A 626 36.38 -46.47 -4.08
N MET A 627 37.60 -46.57 -3.54
CA MET A 627 38.48 -45.41 -3.35
C MET A 627 38.89 -44.76 -4.68
N ASP A 628 39.01 -45.52 -5.77
CA ASP A 628 39.39 -44.99 -7.09
C ASP A 628 38.38 -43.99 -7.66
N ILE A 629 37.10 -44.12 -7.26
CA ILE A 629 36.00 -43.25 -7.71
C ILE A 629 35.56 -42.23 -6.65
N ARG A 630 36.30 -42.13 -5.54
CA ARG A 630 35.93 -41.31 -4.40
C ARG A 630 36.17 -39.82 -4.68
N PRO A 631 35.15 -38.95 -4.54
CA PRO A 631 35.35 -37.51 -4.63
C PRO A 631 36.32 -36.98 -3.55
N ILE A 632 37.22 -36.11 -3.97
CA ILE A 632 38.14 -35.34 -3.12
C ILE A 632 37.36 -34.30 -2.31
N CYS A 633 36.35 -33.69 -2.94
CA CYS A 633 35.39 -32.81 -2.30
C CYS A 633 33.97 -33.26 -2.70
N PHE A 634 33.05 -33.26 -1.74
CA PHE A 634 31.63 -33.51 -1.96
C PHE A 634 30.81 -32.56 -1.10
N LYS A 635 29.96 -31.75 -1.73
CA LYS A 635 29.17 -30.69 -1.09
C LYS A 635 27.75 -30.69 -1.64
N ARG A 636 26.74 -30.82 -0.79
CA ARG A 636 25.32 -30.94 -1.19
C ARG A 636 24.45 -29.84 -0.62
N TYR A 637 23.63 -29.24 -1.47
CA TYR A 637 22.54 -28.33 -1.13
C TYR A 637 21.22 -28.98 -1.59
N VAL A 638 20.51 -29.65 -0.68
CA VAL A 638 19.25 -30.36 -0.99
C VAL A 638 19.43 -31.38 -2.12
N ASP A 639 19.00 -31.05 -3.35
CA ASP A 639 19.07 -31.82 -4.60
C ASP A 639 20.29 -31.49 -5.48
N ASP A 640 20.91 -30.31 -5.31
CA ASP A 640 22.11 -29.88 -6.05
C ASP A 640 23.39 -30.39 -5.31
N ILE A 641 24.24 -31.18 -5.98
CA ILE A 641 25.54 -31.65 -5.47
C ILE A 641 26.67 -31.02 -6.29
N PHE A 642 27.75 -30.60 -5.63
CA PHE A 642 29.04 -30.23 -6.21
C PHE A 642 30.09 -31.24 -5.76
N ALA A 643 30.92 -31.71 -6.68
CA ALA A 643 32.03 -32.59 -6.39
C ALA A 643 33.30 -32.21 -7.16
N VAL A 644 34.45 -32.53 -6.57
CA VAL A 644 35.76 -32.55 -7.23
C VAL A 644 36.21 -34.01 -7.28
N ILE A 645 36.45 -34.51 -8.48
CA ILE A 645 36.67 -35.95 -8.75
C ILE A 645 37.92 -36.10 -9.63
N PRO A 646 38.70 -37.19 -9.48
CA PRO A 646 39.73 -37.55 -10.45
C PRO A 646 39.17 -37.69 -11.87
N THR A 647 39.87 -37.16 -12.87
CA THR A 647 39.43 -37.18 -14.27
C THR A 647 39.26 -38.62 -14.77
N GLY A 648 38.07 -38.95 -15.28
CA GLY A 648 37.70 -40.28 -15.78
C GLY A 648 36.88 -41.12 -14.79
N ALA A 649 36.80 -40.72 -13.53
CA ALA A 649 35.99 -41.41 -12.52
C ALA A 649 34.56 -40.86 -12.37
N GLU A 650 34.24 -39.71 -12.98
CA GLU A 650 33.01 -38.99 -12.70
C GLU A 650 31.72 -39.69 -13.20
N GLU A 651 31.80 -40.49 -14.26
CA GLU A 651 30.69 -41.36 -14.70
C GLU A 651 30.56 -42.60 -13.82
N GLN A 652 31.67 -43.19 -13.38
CA GLN A 652 31.65 -44.37 -12.52
C GLN A 652 31.04 -44.03 -11.14
N PHE A 653 31.34 -42.84 -10.63
CA PHE A 653 30.70 -42.33 -9.41
C PHE A 653 29.20 -42.01 -9.63
N LEU A 654 28.80 -41.49 -10.81
CA LEU A 654 27.38 -41.34 -11.16
C LEU A 654 26.63 -42.68 -11.14
N GLU A 655 27.22 -43.71 -11.76
CA GLU A 655 26.66 -45.05 -11.78
C GLU A 655 26.54 -45.63 -10.36
N HIS A 656 27.57 -45.48 -9.52
CA HIS A 656 27.54 -45.88 -8.12
C HIS A 656 26.35 -45.27 -7.37
N LEU A 657 26.18 -43.94 -7.46
CA LEU A 657 25.05 -43.24 -6.82
C LEU A 657 23.68 -43.72 -7.35
N ASN A 658 23.56 -43.94 -8.66
CA ASN A 658 22.31 -44.40 -9.29
C ASN A 658 21.95 -45.87 -8.95
N ARG A 659 22.93 -46.70 -8.59
CA ARG A 659 22.69 -48.10 -8.19
C ARG A 659 22.13 -48.26 -6.77
N LEU A 660 22.21 -47.23 -5.91
CA LEU A 660 21.81 -47.34 -4.49
C LEU A 660 20.29 -47.45 -4.30
N TYR A 661 19.51 -46.72 -5.11
CA TYR A 661 18.04 -46.66 -5.04
C TYR A 661 17.44 -46.51 -6.46
N PRO A 662 17.65 -47.48 -7.37
CA PRO A 662 17.40 -47.30 -8.81
C PRO A 662 15.92 -47.06 -9.17
N GLU A 663 14.98 -47.51 -8.34
CA GLU A 663 13.54 -47.26 -8.53
C GLU A 663 13.08 -45.88 -8.05
N ASN A 664 13.92 -45.14 -7.31
CA ASN A 664 13.57 -43.89 -6.64
C ASN A 664 14.47 -42.72 -7.04
N ILE A 665 15.79 -42.87 -6.95
CA ILE A 665 16.74 -41.76 -7.06
C ILE A 665 17.54 -41.94 -8.33
N VAL A 666 17.42 -40.94 -9.21
CA VAL A 666 18.19 -40.85 -10.46
C VAL A 666 18.87 -39.48 -10.47
N LEU A 667 20.19 -39.49 -10.57
CA LEU A 667 21.02 -38.30 -10.71
C LEU A 667 21.41 -38.10 -12.18
N THR A 668 21.64 -36.84 -12.55
CA THR A 668 22.26 -36.45 -13.82
C THR A 668 23.53 -35.64 -13.54
N ILE A 669 24.55 -35.76 -14.40
CA ILE A 669 25.83 -35.05 -14.28
C ILE A 669 25.90 -33.82 -15.20
N GLU A 670 26.48 -32.73 -14.70
CA GLU A 670 26.97 -31.57 -15.47
C GLU A 670 28.48 -31.43 -15.18
N LYS A 671 29.32 -31.54 -16.21
CA LYS A 671 30.79 -31.41 -16.10
C LYS A 671 31.22 -29.97 -16.38
N GLU A 672 32.34 -29.53 -15.82
CA GLU A 672 32.87 -28.20 -16.14
C GLU A 672 33.14 -28.01 -17.63
N THR A 673 32.95 -26.77 -18.09
CA THR A 673 33.30 -26.32 -19.45
C THR A 673 34.24 -25.12 -19.32
N ASP A 674 35.35 -25.10 -20.07
CA ASP A 674 36.40 -24.07 -19.98
C ASP A 674 36.90 -23.78 -18.55
N LYS A 675 37.16 -24.84 -17.77
CA LYS A 675 37.53 -24.79 -16.34
C LYS A 675 36.48 -24.07 -15.46
N LYS A 676 35.19 -24.07 -15.84
CA LYS A 676 34.11 -23.39 -15.12
C LYS A 676 32.91 -24.31 -14.89
N LEU A 677 32.35 -24.25 -13.69
CA LEU A 677 31.13 -24.97 -13.33
C LEU A 677 30.16 -24.05 -12.56
N PRO A 678 28.91 -23.88 -13.01
CA PRO A 678 27.89 -23.20 -12.21
C PRO A 678 27.44 -24.07 -11.02
N PHE A 679 27.43 -23.50 -9.82
CA PHE A 679 26.82 -24.15 -8.65
C PHE A 679 26.09 -23.12 -7.78
N LEU A 680 24.80 -23.36 -7.49
CA LEU A 680 23.90 -22.42 -6.82
C LEU A 680 23.89 -21.02 -7.49
N ASP A 681 24.34 -20.00 -6.74
CA ASP A 681 24.50 -18.61 -7.20
C ASP A 681 25.91 -18.27 -7.70
N ALA A 682 26.84 -19.22 -7.65
CA ALA A 682 28.25 -19.01 -7.95
C ALA A 682 28.64 -19.67 -9.29
N LEU A 683 29.53 -19.02 -10.04
CA LEU A 683 30.30 -19.65 -11.09
C LEU A 683 31.65 -19.97 -10.47
N VAL A 684 31.90 -21.27 -10.27
CA VAL A 684 33.18 -21.78 -9.80
C VAL A 684 34.13 -21.81 -10.99
N ILE A 685 35.33 -21.25 -10.80
CA ILE A 685 36.37 -21.14 -11.82
C ILE A 685 37.61 -21.86 -11.27
N ARG A 686 38.04 -22.92 -11.97
CA ARG A 686 39.24 -23.70 -11.65
C ARG A 686 40.48 -23.00 -12.18
N GLY A 687 41.29 -22.47 -11.26
CA GLY A 687 42.70 -22.17 -11.52
C GLY A 687 43.55 -23.43 -11.37
N ASP A 688 44.88 -23.27 -11.37
CA ASP A 688 45.78 -24.43 -11.42
C ASP A 688 45.99 -25.09 -10.03
N ASP A 689 45.93 -24.31 -8.94
CA ASP A 689 45.99 -24.79 -7.53
C ASP A 689 44.69 -24.50 -6.75
N ARG A 690 43.84 -23.57 -7.23
CA ARG A 690 42.73 -23.00 -6.44
C ARG A 690 41.45 -22.80 -7.21
N LEU A 691 40.35 -22.89 -6.49
CA LEU A 691 39.05 -22.41 -6.92
C LEU A 691 38.89 -20.92 -6.64
N THR A 692 38.30 -20.21 -7.60
CA THR A 692 37.79 -18.85 -7.42
C THR A 692 36.33 -18.78 -7.83
N THR A 693 35.61 -17.77 -7.35
CA THR A 693 34.17 -17.65 -7.51
C THR A 693 33.74 -16.25 -7.96
N LYS A 694 32.73 -16.20 -8.84
CA LYS A 694 31.98 -14.98 -9.16
C LYS A 694 30.48 -15.26 -9.22
N ILE A 695 29.64 -14.22 -9.25
CA ILE A 695 28.18 -14.40 -9.37
C ILE A 695 27.84 -15.10 -10.69
N TYR A 696 27.11 -16.21 -10.60
CA TYR A 696 26.45 -16.83 -11.74
C TYR A 696 25.06 -16.22 -11.98
N ARG A 697 24.77 -15.97 -13.25
CA ARG A 697 23.45 -15.61 -13.78
C ARG A 697 23.12 -16.60 -14.88
N LYS A 698 21.96 -17.25 -14.80
CA LYS A 698 21.47 -18.11 -15.88
C LYS A 698 21.16 -17.24 -17.12
N PRO A 699 21.28 -17.77 -18.35
CA PRO A 699 20.95 -17.02 -19.58
C PRO A 699 19.52 -16.45 -19.62
N THR A 700 18.60 -17.02 -18.84
CA THR A 700 17.20 -16.59 -18.70
C THR A 700 16.96 -15.54 -17.60
N ASN A 701 18.01 -14.98 -17.00
CA ASN A 701 17.90 -13.90 -16.02
C ASN A 701 17.58 -12.57 -16.73
N PRO A 702 16.45 -11.89 -16.44
CA PRO A 702 16.08 -10.64 -17.10
C PRO A 702 16.74 -9.39 -16.50
N ASP A 703 17.49 -9.50 -15.40
CA ASP A 703 17.98 -8.37 -14.57
C ASP A 703 16.87 -7.34 -14.21
N ALA A 704 15.62 -7.81 -14.18
CA ALA A 704 14.43 -7.05 -13.82
C ALA A 704 14.22 -7.07 -12.29
N TYR A 705 14.41 -5.92 -11.66
CA TYR A 705 14.24 -5.71 -10.23
C TYR A 705 12.99 -4.86 -9.94
N LEU A 706 12.79 -4.50 -8.68
CA LEU A 706 11.67 -3.65 -8.29
C LEU A 706 11.93 -2.21 -8.76
N HIS A 707 11.28 -1.79 -9.86
CA HIS A 707 11.41 -0.45 -10.43
C HIS A 707 11.24 0.67 -9.39
N PHE A 708 12.04 1.73 -9.50
CA PHE A 708 12.13 2.77 -8.46
C PHE A 708 10.82 3.55 -8.24
N THR A 709 9.96 3.68 -9.25
CA THR A 709 8.63 4.35 -9.12
C THR A 709 7.55 3.47 -8.46
N SER A 710 7.84 2.21 -8.15
CA SER A 710 6.85 1.29 -7.56
C SER A 710 6.31 1.75 -6.19
N HIS A 711 5.06 1.38 -5.88
CA HIS A 711 4.38 1.72 -4.61
C HIS A 711 4.90 0.90 -3.41
N HIS A 712 6.16 1.12 -3.05
CA HIS A 712 6.85 0.49 -1.92
C HIS A 712 7.65 1.53 -1.12
N PRO A 713 7.81 1.34 0.21
CA PRO A 713 8.67 2.19 1.03
C PRO A 713 10.11 2.24 0.51
N LEU A 714 10.76 3.40 0.63
CA LEU A 714 12.17 3.57 0.24
C LEU A 714 13.12 2.60 0.96
N SER A 715 12.76 2.12 2.16
CA SER A 715 13.52 1.08 2.88
C SER A 715 13.55 -0.26 2.15
N VAL A 716 12.46 -0.64 1.45
CA VAL A 716 12.42 -1.86 0.61
C VAL A 716 13.34 -1.69 -0.60
N LYS A 717 13.22 -0.56 -1.31
CA LYS A 717 14.05 -0.22 -2.47
C LYS A 717 15.55 -0.21 -2.11
N LYS A 718 15.92 0.46 -1.02
CA LYS A 718 17.28 0.45 -0.44
C LYS A 718 17.75 -0.96 -0.04
N GLY A 719 16.85 -1.77 0.51
CA GLY A 719 17.13 -3.13 0.96
C GLY A 719 17.47 -4.09 -0.19
N ILE A 720 16.82 -3.94 -1.34
CA ILE A 720 17.10 -4.77 -2.53
C ILE A 720 18.52 -4.51 -3.06
N VAL A 721 18.90 -3.23 -3.25
CA VAL A 721 20.27 -2.85 -3.66
C VAL A 721 21.29 -3.35 -2.64
N ALA A 722 21.04 -3.13 -1.34
CA ALA A 722 21.92 -3.59 -0.28
C ALA A 722 22.10 -5.11 -0.28
N GLY A 723 21.02 -5.88 -0.50
CA GLY A 723 21.07 -7.34 -0.60
C GLY A 723 21.85 -7.86 -1.81
N MET A 724 21.81 -7.17 -2.96
CA MET A 724 22.64 -7.53 -4.11
C MET A 724 24.12 -7.26 -3.84
N VAL A 725 24.46 -6.15 -3.18
CA VAL A 725 25.84 -5.85 -2.76
C VAL A 725 26.32 -6.84 -1.70
N ASP A 726 25.48 -7.17 -0.71
CA ASP A 726 25.80 -8.18 0.31
C ASP A 726 26.01 -9.57 -0.31
N ARG A 727 25.25 -9.93 -1.36
CA ARG A 727 25.43 -11.16 -2.17
C ARG A 727 26.76 -11.13 -2.95
N ALA A 728 27.09 -10.02 -3.60
CA ALA A 728 28.35 -9.85 -4.32
C ALA A 728 29.56 -10.00 -3.40
N ILE A 729 29.56 -9.35 -2.23
CA ILE A 729 30.63 -9.46 -1.22
C ILE A 729 30.74 -10.89 -0.67
N ALA A 730 29.63 -11.62 -0.57
CA ALA A 730 29.61 -12.98 -0.04
C ALA A 730 30.11 -14.06 -1.02
N ILE A 731 30.00 -13.83 -2.33
CA ILE A 731 30.26 -14.85 -3.36
C ILE A 731 31.45 -14.50 -4.25
N CYS A 732 31.70 -13.23 -4.59
CA CYS A 732 32.82 -12.89 -5.47
C CYS A 732 34.16 -12.92 -4.73
N ASP A 733 35.15 -13.55 -5.34
CA ASP A 733 36.55 -13.27 -5.04
C ASP A 733 36.92 -11.82 -5.37
N LYS A 734 37.97 -11.31 -4.70
CA LYS A 734 38.39 -9.91 -4.75
C LYS A 734 38.52 -9.37 -6.19
N ASN A 735 39.04 -10.19 -7.09
CA ASN A 735 39.30 -9.83 -8.48
C ASN A 735 38.02 -9.61 -9.30
N PHE A 736 36.91 -10.30 -8.96
CA PHE A 736 35.63 -10.21 -9.66
C PHE A 736 34.62 -9.27 -9.00
N LEU A 737 34.85 -8.87 -7.74
CA LEU A 737 33.94 -8.00 -6.99
C LEU A 737 33.77 -6.62 -7.67
N GLY A 738 34.83 -6.07 -8.27
CA GLY A 738 34.78 -4.78 -8.97
C GLY A 738 33.83 -4.79 -10.18
N GLU A 739 33.92 -5.83 -11.02
CA GLU A 739 33.05 -6.06 -12.18
C GLU A 739 31.58 -6.19 -11.74
N GLU A 740 31.31 -7.03 -10.74
CA GLU A 740 29.96 -7.27 -10.21
C GLU A 740 29.34 -5.99 -9.62
N LEU A 741 30.12 -5.16 -8.91
CA LEU A 741 29.63 -3.89 -8.38
C LEU A 741 29.31 -2.86 -9.48
N GLN A 742 30.04 -2.86 -10.60
CA GLN A 742 29.71 -2.02 -11.75
C GLN A 742 28.45 -2.53 -12.48
N HIS A 743 28.30 -3.85 -12.61
CA HIS A 743 27.06 -4.46 -13.08
C HIS A 743 25.87 -4.04 -12.20
N ILE A 744 25.97 -4.16 -10.87
CA ILE A 744 24.94 -3.71 -9.91
C ILE A 744 24.60 -2.21 -10.09
N LYS A 745 25.59 -1.34 -10.32
CA LYS A 745 25.29 0.09 -10.60
C LYS A 745 24.49 0.26 -11.89
N ARG A 746 24.87 -0.43 -12.95
CA ARG A 746 24.20 -0.37 -14.25
C ARG A 746 22.74 -0.83 -14.14
N ILE A 747 22.50 -2.06 -13.68
CA ILE A 747 21.15 -2.65 -13.63
C ILE A 747 20.18 -1.87 -12.75
N PHE A 748 20.61 -1.32 -11.60
CA PHE A 748 19.71 -0.51 -10.77
C PHE A 748 19.43 0.87 -11.39
N THR A 749 20.38 1.44 -12.15
CA THR A 749 20.15 2.68 -12.91
C THR A 749 19.12 2.45 -14.02
N GLU A 750 19.23 1.33 -14.76
CA GLU A 750 18.25 0.88 -15.76
C GLU A 750 16.86 0.62 -15.13
N ASN A 751 16.81 0.10 -13.90
CA ASN A 751 15.58 -0.04 -13.11
C ASN A 751 15.10 1.28 -12.44
N GLY A 752 15.62 2.44 -12.88
CA GLY A 752 15.18 3.79 -12.50
C GLY A 752 15.71 4.32 -11.16
N TYR A 753 16.69 3.67 -10.53
CA TYR A 753 17.22 4.13 -9.24
C TYR A 753 18.20 5.31 -9.42
N PRO A 754 18.13 6.35 -8.57
CA PRO A 754 19.09 7.46 -8.63
C PRO A 754 20.54 7.00 -8.38
N PHE A 755 21.45 7.33 -9.30
CA PHE A 755 22.86 6.92 -9.23
C PHE A 755 23.56 7.26 -7.90
N LYS A 756 23.30 8.46 -7.36
CA LYS A 756 23.81 8.91 -6.04
C LYS A 756 23.33 7.98 -4.90
N LEU A 757 22.09 7.49 -4.96
CA LEU A 757 21.53 6.55 -3.98
C LEU A 757 22.20 5.18 -4.06
N ILE A 758 22.39 4.64 -5.27
CA ILE A 758 23.05 3.34 -5.48
C ILE A 758 24.49 3.40 -4.94
N THR A 759 25.24 4.42 -5.34
CA THR A 759 26.65 4.61 -4.93
C THR A 759 26.78 4.79 -3.42
N SER A 760 25.87 5.56 -2.79
CA SER A 760 25.83 5.70 -1.32
C SER A 760 25.60 4.36 -0.60
N ILE A 761 24.72 3.49 -1.13
CA ILE A 761 24.46 2.17 -0.55
C ILE A 761 25.68 1.26 -0.69
N ILE A 762 26.30 1.22 -1.87
CA ILE A 762 27.52 0.43 -2.13
C ILE A 762 28.64 0.85 -1.18
N ASN A 763 28.97 2.14 -1.14
CA ASN A 763 30.06 2.67 -0.30
C ASN A 763 29.81 2.40 1.18
N ARG A 764 28.55 2.48 1.64
CA ARG A 764 28.17 2.14 3.02
C ARG A 764 28.28 0.64 3.33
N ARG A 765 28.11 -0.24 2.35
CA ARG A 765 28.24 -1.71 2.53
C ARG A 765 29.68 -2.20 2.45
N LEU A 766 30.54 -1.54 1.69
CA LEU A 766 31.97 -1.85 1.59
C LEU A 766 32.79 -1.37 2.80
N ARG A 767 32.29 -0.38 3.55
CA ARG A 767 32.93 0.05 4.81
C ARG A 767 32.94 -1.09 5.83
N PRO A 768 34.04 -1.30 6.57
CA PRO A 768 34.06 -2.21 7.71
C PRO A 768 32.92 -1.87 8.68
N LYS A 769 32.18 -2.87 9.14
CA LYS A 769 31.26 -2.66 10.26
C LYS A 769 32.09 -2.41 11.52
N PRO A 770 31.72 -1.44 12.37
CA PRO A 770 32.28 -1.40 13.72
C PRO A 770 32.00 -2.73 14.44
N PRO A 771 32.85 -3.13 15.42
CA PRO A 771 32.64 -4.35 16.19
C PRO A 771 31.22 -4.38 16.76
N ASN A 772 30.62 -5.58 16.79
CA ASN A 772 29.19 -5.77 17.07
C ASN A 772 28.72 -5.02 18.32
N VAL A 773 28.13 -3.83 18.11
CA VAL A 773 27.07 -3.35 19.00
C VAL A 773 25.96 -4.38 18.85
N LEU A 774 25.79 -5.22 19.88
CA LEU A 774 24.66 -6.15 19.97
C LEU A 774 23.39 -5.40 19.57
N PRO A 775 22.54 -5.93 18.68
CA PRO A 775 21.30 -5.25 18.32
C PRO A 775 20.54 -4.95 19.61
N GLN A 776 20.40 -3.66 19.95
CA GLN A 776 19.64 -3.28 21.14
C GLN A 776 18.29 -3.98 21.05
N GLN A 777 17.90 -4.69 22.11
CA GLN A 777 16.62 -5.40 22.10
C GLN A 777 15.53 -4.42 21.68
N PRO A 778 14.63 -4.83 20.76
CA PRO A 778 13.79 -3.90 20.06
C PRO A 778 12.83 -3.23 21.03
N ARG A 779 13.08 -1.94 21.29
CA ARG A 779 12.16 -1.08 22.03
C ARG A 779 10.86 -0.94 21.24
N GLY A 780 9.74 -1.01 21.95
CA GLY A 780 8.41 -0.80 21.39
C GLY A 780 7.68 -1.99 20.74
N PRO A 781 6.33 -1.97 20.76
CA PRO A 781 5.48 -2.93 20.07
C PRO A 781 5.63 -2.82 18.54
N THR A 782 5.15 -3.83 17.80
CA THR A 782 5.25 -3.87 16.33
C THR A 782 3.88 -3.77 15.69
N VAL A 783 3.65 -2.68 14.96
CA VAL A 783 2.44 -2.41 14.18
C VAL A 783 2.71 -2.65 12.70
N VAL A 784 1.80 -3.37 12.02
CA VAL A 784 1.85 -3.59 10.57
C VAL A 784 0.70 -2.83 9.91
N LEU A 785 0.99 -1.99 8.91
CA LEU A 785 0.00 -1.11 8.27
C LEU A 785 -0.01 -1.26 6.74
N PRO A 786 -1.12 -0.99 6.04
CA PRO A 786 -1.09 -0.85 4.58
C PRO A 786 -0.18 0.32 4.16
N TYR A 787 0.66 0.13 3.13
CA TYR A 787 1.51 1.22 2.64
C TYR A 787 0.71 2.31 1.93
N HIS A 788 0.78 3.53 2.45
CA HIS A 788 0.34 4.74 1.77
C HIS A 788 1.56 5.63 1.49
N SER A 789 1.77 6.03 0.24
CA SER A 789 2.98 6.75 -0.19
C SER A 789 3.17 8.07 0.56
N ILE A 790 2.08 8.82 0.75
CA ILE A 790 2.09 10.14 1.40
C ILE A 790 2.17 10.05 2.93
N LEU A 791 1.55 9.02 3.54
CA LEU A 791 1.43 8.94 5.00
C LEU A 791 2.56 8.13 5.63
N GLY A 792 3.11 7.14 4.91
CA GLY A 792 3.98 6.11 5.47
C GLY A 792 5.24 6.64 6.15
N ASP A 793 5.93 7.63 5.58
CA ASP A 793 7.15 8.17 6.18
C ASP A 793 6.86 9.16 7.33
N THR A 794 5.67 9.76 7.39
CA THR A 794 5.22 10.53 8.57
C THR A 794 4.80 9.60 9.70
N ILE A 795 4.09 8.50 9.40
CA ILE A 795 3.76 7.45 10.37
C ILE A 795 5.05 6.83 10.96
N LYS A 796 6.12 6.65 10.17
CA LYS A 796 7.43 6.21 10.72
C LYS A 796 8.06 7.22 11.69
N ARG A 797 7.90 8.52 11.43
CA ARG A 797 8.40 9.57 12.33
C ARG A 797 7.62 9.54 13.65
N LEU A 798 6.28 9.45 13.57
CA LEU A 798 5.40 9.27 14.72
C LEU A 798 5.73 7.99 15.52
N ALA A 799 6.06 6.91 14.83
CA ALA A 799 6.47 5.66 15.44
C ALA A 799 7.78 5.79 16.24
N LYS A 800 8.74 6.58 15.73
CA LYS A 800 9.98 6.89 16.45
C LYS A 800 9.75 7.75 17.70
N SER A 801 8.80 8.70 17.68
CA SER A 801 8.51 9.55 18.84
C SER A 801 7.70 8.84 19.94
N LEU A 802 6.92 7.82 19.60
CA LEU A 802 6.07 7.06 20.53
C LEU A 802 6.64 5.66 20.86
N ASP A 803 7.92 5.46 20.60
CA ASP A 803 8.66 4.19 20.78
C ASP A 803 7.87 2.94 20.33
N PHE A 804 7.48 2.91 19.05
CA PHE A 804 6.95 1.70 18.41
C PHE A 804 7.51 1.49 17.01
N ARG A 805 7.38 0.26 16.50
CA ARG A 805 7.91 -0.14 15.19
C ARG A 805 6.77 -0.25 14.19
N VAL A 806 6.92 0.40 13.03
CA VAL A 806 5.97 0.28 11.91
C VAL A 806 6.59 -0.44 10.73
N PHE A 807 5.96 -1.53 10.32
CA PHE A 807 6.19 -2.18 9.04
C PHE A 807 5.01 -1.96 8.10
N PHE A 808 5.29 -1.91 6.79
CA PHE A 808 4.25 -1.69 5.79
C PHE A 808 4.01 -2.92 4.93
N LYS A 809 2.75 -3.31 4.81
CA LYS A 809 2.25 -4.30 3.87
C LYS A 809 2.09 -3.64 2.50
N SER A 810 2.68 -4.24 1.47
CA SER A 810 2.54 -3.77 0.09
C SER A 810 1.14 -3.99 -0.45
N SER A 811 0.73 -3.13 -1.39
CA SER A 811 -0.49 -3.30 -2.17
C SER A 811 -0.41 -4.54 -3.08
N PRO A 812 -1.55 -5.07 -3.57
CA PRO A 812 -1.54 -6.17 -4.54
C PRO A 812 -0.67 -5.85 -5.75
N ASN A 813 0.33 -6.70 -6.02
CA ASN A 813 1.23 -6.56 -7.16
C ASN A 813 0.63 -7.21 -8.43
N LEU A 814 1.26 -6.99 -9.60
CA LEU A 814 0.79 -7.56 -10.87
C LEU A 814 0.61 -9.08 -10.82
N ARG A 815 1.49 -9.80 -10.09
CA ARG A 815 1.36 -11.26 -9.87
C ARG A 815 0.10 -11.63 -9.08
N ALA A 816 -0.37 -10.80 -8.15
CA ALA A 816 -1.63 -11.02 -7.45
C ALA A 816 -2.87 -10.68 -8.30
N ILE A 817 -2.72 -9.82 -9.31
CA ILE A 817 -3.81 -9.36 -10.20
C ILE A 817 -4.00 -10.29 -11.40
N LEU A 818 -2.91 -10.62 -12.11
CA LEU A 818 -2.94 -11.30 -13.41
C LEU A 818 -2.82 -12.83 -13.33
N ARG A 819 -2.32 -13.39 -12.22
CA ARG A 819 -2.03 -14.83 -12.16
C ARG A 819 -3.32 -15.67 -12.27
N THR A 820 -3.31 -16.67 -13.16
CA THR A 820 -4.49 -17.50 -13.53
C THR A 820 -4.23 -19.01 -13.58
N ASP A 821 -3.05 -19.48 -13.17
CA ASP A 821 -2.73 -20.91 -12.97
C ASP A 821 -3.30 -21.49 -11.66
N LYS A 822 -3.81 -20.62 -10.77
CA LYS A 822 -4.58 -21.00 -9.57
C LYS A 822 -6.06 -20.73 -9.78
N ILE A 823 -6.90 -21.59 -9.21
CA ILE A 823 -8.35 -21.47 -9.36
C ILE A 823 -8.83 -20.25 -8.55
N ARG A 824 -9.59 -19.38 -9.22
CA ARG A 824 -10.19 -18.21 -8.58
C ARG A 824 -11.54 -18.61 -8.02
N ILE A 825 -11.61 -18.66 -6.70
CA ILE A 825 -12.87 -18.83 -5.97
C ILE A 825 -13.78 -17.63 -6.30
N PRO A 826 -15.05 -17.84 -6.72
CA PRO A 826 -16.06 -16.79 -6.88
C PRO A 826 -16.17 -15.89 -5.64
N LYS A 827 -16.68 -14.67 -5.79
CA LYS A 827 -16.82 -13.73 -4.65
C LYS A 827 -17.86 -14.21 -3.65
N GLU A 828 -18.84 -14.93 -4.15
CA GLU A 828 -20.01 -15.49 -3.48
C GLU A 828 -19.59 -16.68 -2.59
N GLU A 829 -18.60 -17.45 -3.06
CA GLU A 829 -17.91 -18.53 -2.34
C GLU A 829 -16.73 -18.03 -1.49
N ALA A 830 -16.55 -16.72 -1.32
CA ALA A 830 -15.45 -16.17 -0.56
C ALA A 830 -15.56 -16.55 0.92
N LYS A 831 -14.62 -17.38 1.38
CA LYS A 831 -14.39 -17.65 2.81
C LYS A 831 -13.75 -16.45 3.51
N GLY A 832 -14.13 -16.22 4.77
CA GLY A 832 -13.59 -15.13 5.61
C GLY A 832 -14.24 -13.79 5.27
N VAL A 833 -15.49 -13.58 5.72
CA VAL A 833 -16.31 -12.42 5.40
C VAL A 833 -17.03 -11.86 6.62
N VAL A 834 -17.13 -10.53 6.69
CA VAL A 834 -18.17 -9.87 7.48
C VAL A 834 -19.38 -9.70 6.58
N TYR A 835 -20.55 -10.09 7.06
CA TYR A 835 -21.80 -10.12 6.31
C TYR A 835 -22.92 -9.43 7.09
N GLN A 836 -23.98 -9.10 6.35
CA GLN A 836 -25.25 -8.65 6.88
C GLN A 836 -26.34 -9.62 6.40
N ILE A 837 -27.31 -9.91 7.26
CA ILE A 837 -28.58 -10.52 6.89
C ILE A 837 -29.64 -9.44 7.11
N LYS A 838 -30.23 -8.95 6.01
CA LYS A 838 -31.28 -7.93 6.02
C LYS A 838 -32.64 -8.61 5.86
N CYS A 839 -33.57 -8.30 6.74
CA CYS A 839 -34.96 -8.75 6.66
C CYS A 839 -35.79 -7.78 5.80
N GLY A 840 -36.89 -8.26 5.20
CA GLY A 840 -37.82 -7.39 4.46
C GLY A 840 -38.37 -6.23 5.28
N CYS A 841 -38.54 -6.39 6.60
CA CYS A 841 -38.94 -5.32 7.53
C CYS A 841 -37.77 -4.39 7.96
N HIS A 842 -36.73 -4.26 7.14
CA HIS A 842 -35.52 -3.45 7.37
C HIS A 842 -34.61 -3.86 8.54
N ALA A 843 -35.01 -4.80 9.39
CA ALA A 843 -34.16 -5.34 10.45
C ALA A 843 -32.85 -5.94 9.88
N SER A 844 -31.75 -5.73 10.60
CA SER A 844 -30.40 -6.01 10.11
C SER A 844 -29.61 -6.80 11.16
N TYR A 845 -29.12 -7.99 10.82
CA TYR A 845 -28.13 -8.70 11.63
C TYR A 845 -26.76 -8.61 10.96
N ILE A 846 -25.72 -8.30 11.72
CA ILE A 846 -24.34 -8.23 11.24
C ILE A 846 -23.54 -9.36 11.90
N GLY A 847 -22.67 -10.02 11.16
CA GLY A 847 -21.80 -11.04 11.75
C GLY A 847 -20.60 -11.38 10.89
N GLU A 848 -19.67 -12.17 11.45
CA GLU A 848 -18.55 -12.74 10.72
C GLU A 848 -18.65 -14.26 10.52
N THR A 849 -17.98 -14.74 9.48
CA THR A 849 -17.70 -16.16 9.31
C THR A 849 -16.37 -16.39 8.62
N GLY A 850 -15.64 -17.43 9.04
CA GLY A 850 -14.50 -17.98 8.29
C GLY A 850 -14.90 -18.99 7.22
N ASN A 851 -16.16 -19.44 7.18
CA ASN A 851 -16.76 -20.27 6.11
C ASN A 851 -17.23 -19.36 4.96
N THR A 852 -17.93 -19.92 3.97
CA THR A 852 -18.68 -19.11 2.99
C THR A 852 -19.89 -18.45 3.66
N LEU A 853 -20.41 -17.37 3.07
CA LEU A 853 -21.68 -16.78 3.50
C LEU A 853 -22.84 -17.77 3.36
N PHE A 854 -22.82 -18.61 2.32
CA PHE A 854 -23.85 -19.62 2.08
C PHE A 854 -23.93 -20.68 3.19
N ASP A 855 -22.79 -21.22 3.62
CA ASP A 855 -22.74 -22.19 4.73
C ASP A 855 -23.27 -21.55 6.03
N ARG A 856 -22.82 -20.32 6.34
CA ARG A 856 -23.25 -19.61 7.55
C ARG A 856 -24.73 -19.23 7.50
N PHE A 857 -25.26 -18.89 6.33
CA PHE A 857 -26.68 -18.61 6.15
C PHE A 857 -27.53 -19.87 6.32
N LYS A 858 -27.06 -21.04 5.84
CA LYS A 858 -27.68 -22.34 6.13
C LYS A 858 -27.70 -22.67 7.62
N GLU A 859 -26.62 -22.38 8.36
CA GLU A 859 -26.60 -22.55 9.82
C GLU A 859 -27.70 -21.71 10.50
N HIS A 860 -27.84 -20.43 10.13
CA HIS A 860 -28.92 -19.56 10.63
C HIS A 860 -30.31 -20.07 10.25
N LEU A 861 -30.54 -20.46 8.99
CA LEU A 861 -31.81 -21.02 8.53
C LEU A 861 -32.14 -22.36 9.21
N ALA A 862 -31.15 -23.19 9.55
CA ALA A 862 -31.35 -24.42 10.29
C ALA A 862 -31.84 -24.15 11.73
N CYS A 863 -31.31 -23.10 12.38
CA CYS A 863 -31.82 -22.64 13.68
C CYS A 863 -33.25 -22.11 13.59
N VAL A 864 -33.58 -21.29 12.58
CA VAL A 864 -34.96 -20.81 12.34
C VAL A 864 -35.91 -21.98 12.04
N THR A 865 -35.47 -22.96 11.25
CA THR A 865 -36.25 -24.18 10.94
C THR A 865 -36.47 -25.02 12.20
N ARG A 866 -35.47 -25.13 13.08
CA ARG A 866 -35.60 -25.84 14.36
C ARG A 866 -36.62 -25.16 15.28
N TYR A 867 -36.65 -23.82 15.30
CA TYR A 867 -37.68 -23.05 16.02
C TYR A 867 -39.07 -23.28 15.42
N LYS A 868 -39.24 -23.11 14.10
CA LYS A 868 -40.52 -23.32 13.39
C LYS A 868 -41.05 -24.74 13.62
N ASN A 869 -40.22 -25.77 13.44
CA ASN A 869 -40.60 -27.17 13.70
C ASN A 869 -41.03 -27.43 15.17
N ALA A 870 -40.46 -26.71 16.14
CA ALA A 870 -40.88 -26.83 17.54
C ALA A 870 -42.23 -26.13 17.79
N ARG A 871 -42.40 -24.91 17.27
CA ARG A 871 -43.68 -24.19 17.30
C ARG A 871 -44.80 -24.98 16.62
N ASP A 872 -44.53 -25.55 15.46
CA ASP A 872 -45.52 -26.29 14.67
C ASP A 872 -45.89 -27.62 15.37
N ARG A 873 -44.95 -28.28 16.07
CA ARG A 873 -45.24 -29.40 17.00
C ARG A 873 -46.14 -28.96 18.16
N LEU A 874 -45.90 -27.78 18.74
CA LEU A 874 -46.69 -27.23 19.84
C LEU A 874 -48.13 -26.90 19.40
N SER A 875 -48.32 -26.48 18.15
CA SER A 875 -49.64 -26.26 17.53
C SER A 875 -50.29 -27.54 16.96
N GLY A 876 -49.78 -28.73 17.30
CA GLY A 876 -50.38 -30.02 16.88
C GLY A 876 -50.18 -30.42 15.42
N ALA A 877 -49.30 -29.75 14.67
CA ALA A 877 -49.07 -30.09 13.25
C ALA A 877 -48.26 -31.39 13.11
N GLN A 878 -48.74 -32.30 12.26
CA GLN A 878 -48.09 -33.59 11.99
C GLN A 878 -46.70 -33.41 11.35
N PRO A 879 -45.61 -33.91 11.95
CA PRO A 879 -44.26 -33.66 11.48
C PRO A 879 -43.94 -34.46 10.20
N ARG A 880 -43.79 -33.76 9.07
CA ARG A 880 -43.30 -34.36 7.81
C ARG A 880 -41.79 -34.70 7.87
N ARG A 881 -41.37 -35.83 8.48
CA ARG A 881 -40.08 -36.51 8.14
C ARG A 881 -39.75 -37.84 8.84
N ARG A 882 -38.92 -38.65 8.15
CA ARG A 882 -38.07 -39.72 8.71
C ARG A 882 -36.94 -39.13 9.57
N GLY A 883 -36.67 -39.70 10.74
CA GLY A 883 -35.55 -39.34 11.63
C GLY A 883 -35.77 -39.87 13.06
N ARG A 884 -34.77 -39.72 13.96
CA ARG A 884 -34.94 -40.04 15.39
C ARG A 884 -35.90 -39.04 16.05
N PRO A 885 -36.90 -39.47 16.84
CA PRO A 885 -37.81 -38.56 17.54
C PRO A 885 -37.08 -37.57 18.44
N GLN A 886 -37.55 -36.32 18.48
CA GLN A 886 -37.01 -35.29 19.38
C GLN A 886 -37.61 -35.44 20.78
N THR A 887 -36.77 -35.85 21.74
CA THR A 887 -37.14 -36.09 23.14
C THR A 887 -37.18 -34.82 24.00
N LYS A 888 -36.77 -33.65 23.48
CA LYS A 888 -36.94 -32.37 24.18
C LYS A 888 -38.32 -31.78 23.91
N GLU A 889 -38.88 -31.18 24.96
CA GLU A 889 -40.12 -30.39 24.91
C GLU A 889 -40.04 -29.25 23.88
N PRO A 890 -41.11 -29.00 23.10
CA PRO A 890 -41.11 -27.96 22.07
C PRO A 890 -40.84 -26.55 22.61
N THR A 891 -41.45 -26.19 23.75
CA THR A 891 -41.26 -24.89 24.42
C THR A 891 -39.79 -24.65 24.76
N LYS A 892 -39.14 -25.63 25.40
CA LYS A 892 -37.71 -25.59 25.74
C LYS A 892 -36.82 -25.48 24.50
N ILE A 893 -37.18 -26.12 23.39
CA ILE A 893 -36.45 -25.94 22.11
C ILE A 893 -36.62 -24.52 21.56
N MET A 894 -37.81 -23.94 21.65
CA MET A 894 -38.09 -22.57 21.22
C MET A 894 -37.30 -21.55 22.04
N GLU A 895 -37.29 -21.69 23.38
CA GLU A 895 -36.47 -20.89 24.29
C GLU A 895 -34.97 -21.03 24.02
N GLU A 896 -34.45 -22.26 23.91
CA GLU A 896 -33.04 -22.54 23.60
C GLU A 896 -32.62 -21.89 22.27
N THR A 897 -33.47 -21.92 21.24
CA THR A 897 -33.15 -21.39 19.91
C THR A 897 -33.29 -19.87 19.81
N ILE A 898 -34.28 -19.26 20.47
CA ILE A 898 -34.34 -17.80 20.67
C ILE A 898 -33.08 -17.35 21.42
N LYS A 899 -32.78 -17.91 22.60
CA LYS A 899 -31.62 -17.52 23.42
C LYS A 899 -30.28 -17.68 22.69
N ALA A 900 -30.18 -18.62 21.75
CA ALA A 900 -28.97 -18.83 20.94
C ALA A 900 -28.81 -17.89 19.73
N SER A 901 -29.87 -17.29 19.19
CA SER A 901 -29.76 -16.48 17.95
C SER A 901 -30.75 -15.31 17.86
N ALA A 902 -30.22 -14.11 17.66
CA ALA A 902 -30.98 -12.90 17.36
C ALA A 902 -31.81 -13.02 16.07
N ILE A 903 -31.32 -13.77 15.07
CA ILE A 903 -32.09 -14.02 13.84
C ILE A 903 -33.31 -14.90 14.14
N VAL A 904 -33.20 -15.87 15.06
CA VAL A 904 -34.36 -16.70 15.46
C VAL A 904 -35.37 -15.89 16.24
N GLU A 905 -34.92 -15.07 17.19
CA GLU A 905 -35.75 -14.12 17.93
C GLU A 905 -36.53 -13.20 16.97
N HIS A 906 -35.84 -12.54 16.04
CA HIS A 906 -36.49 -11.71 15.04
C HIS A 906 -37.44 -12.50 14.12
N SER A 907 -37.01 -13.68 13.62
CA SER A 907 -37.84 -14.54 12.75
C SER A 907 -39.00 -15.23 13.47
N SER A 908 -39.09 -15.12 14.80
CA SER A 908 -40.26 -15.57 15.57
C SER A 908 -41.39 -14.56 15.53
N GLN A 909 -41.06 -13.27 15.33
CA GLN A 909 -41.99 -12.13 15.29
C GLN A 909 -42.20 -11.59 13.87
N CYS A 910 -41.35 -11.98 12.91
CA CYS A 910 -41.37 -11.50 11.53
C CYS A 910 -41.40 -12.65 10.52
N SER A 911 -42.26 -12.54 9.51
CA SER A 911 -42.47 -13.52 8.44
C SER A 911 -41.74 -13.20 7.14
N HIS A 912 -41.09 -12.04 7.03
CA HIS A 912 -40.39 -11.61 5.81
C HIS A 912 -39.12 -12.44 5.53
N ASP A 913 -38.72 -12.48 4.26
CA ASP A 913 -37.50 -13.17 3.84
C ASP A 913 -36.23 -12.50 4.35
N LEU A 914 -35.23 -13.35 4.63
CA LEU A 914 -33.89 -12.96 5.06
C LEU A 914 -32.94 -12.95 3.86
N GLN A 915 -32.30 -11.81 3.60
CA GLN A 915 -31.40 -11.61 2.46
C GLN A 915 -29.95 -11.42 2.94
N PRO A 916 -29.05 -12.39 2.69
CA PRO A 916 -27.64 -12.29 3.09
C PRO A 916 -26.80 -11.50 2.07
N ARG A 917 -25.96 -10.57 2.52
CA ARG A 917 -24.96 -9.86 1.69
C ARG A 917 -23.59 -9.76 2.38
N ILE A 918 -22.51 -9.83 1.59
CA ILE A 918 -21.13 -9.61 2.08
C ILE A 918 -20.90 -8.10 2.24
N LEU A 919 -20.47 -7.66 3.42
CA LEU A 919 -20.06 -6.28 3.69
C LEU A 919 -18.58 -6.08 3.33
N CYS A 920 -17.71 -6.94 3.86
CA CYS A 920 -16.28 -6.92 3.55
C CYS A 920 -15.66 -8.32 3.62
N ARG A 921 -14.53 -8.51 2.96
CA ARG A 921 -13.75 -9.75 3.02
C ARG A 921 -12.53 -9.56 3.93
N GLU A 922 -12.37 -10.44 4.90
CA GLU A 922 -11.20 -10.48 5.77
C GLU A 922 -10.87 -11.92 6.19
N SER A 923 -9.75 -12.44 5.68
CA SER A 923 -9.30 -13.81 5.97
C SER A 923 -8.77 -13.99 7.39
N LEU A 924 -8.22 -12.94 8.00
CA LEU A 924 -7.62 -13.00 9.33
C LEU A 924 -8.70 -12.89 10.40
N PHE A 925 -8.80 -13.90 11.28
CA PHE A 925 -9.87 -13.99 12.29
C PHE A 925 -9.98 -12.73 13.17
N HIS A 926 -8.88 -12.28 13.77
CA HIS A 926 -8.89 -11.11 14.67
C HIS A 926 -9.25 -9.81 13.92
N HIS A 927 -8.63 -9.50 12.77
CA HIS A 927 -9.07 -8.38 11.93
C HIS A 927 -10.57 -8.47 11.58
N ARG A 928 -11.09 -9.67 11.31
CA ARG A 928 -12.50 -9.86 10.94
C ARG A 928 -13.44 -9.62 12.13
N LYS A 929 -13.08 -10.06 13.35
CA LYS A 929 -13.79 -9.73 14.60
C LYS A 929 -13.79 -8.23 14.88
N ILE A 930 -12.67 -7.54 14.65
CA ILE A 930 -12.58 -6.08 14.80
C ILE A 930 -13.48 -5.39 13.77
N LYS A 931 -13.42 -5.79 12.50
CA LYS A 931 -14.28 -5.25 11.43
C LYS A 931 -15.78 -5.49 11.71
N GLU A 932 -16.15 -6.69 12.15
CA GLU A 932 -17.52 -7.03 12.59
C GLU A 932 -17.98 -6.08 13.69
N ALA A 933 -17.19 -5.89 14.75
CA ALA A 933 -17.51 -4.98 15.84
C ALA A 933 -17.62 -3.51 15.39
N CYS A 934 -16.78 -3.04 14.46
CA CYS A 934 -16.96 -1.72 13.83
C CYS A 934 -18.30 -1.64 13.07
N TYR A 935 -18.67 -2.65 12.27
CA TYR A 935 -19.95 -2.65 11.58
C TYR A 935 -21.15 -2.69 12.55
N ILE A 936 -21.08 -3.46 13.64
CA ILE A 936 -22.15 -3.49 14.66
C ILE A 936 -22.31 -2.14 15.37
N ARG A 937 -21.20 -1.51 15.78
CA ARG A 937 -21.22 -0.27 16.57
C ARG A 937 -21.74 0.95 15.81
N HIS A 938 -21.49 1.01 14.50
CA HIS A 938 -21.82 2.17 13.66
C HIS A 938 -23.04 1.94 12.74
N ASN A 939 -23.83 0.89 12.96
CA ASN A 939 -25.07 0.64 12.21
C ASN A 939 -26.18 0.07 13.10
N ALA A 940 -27.44 0.46 12.82
CA ALA A 940 -28.60 -0.16 13.43
C ALA A 940 -28.63 -1.67 13.13
N SER A 941 -28.66 -2.49 14.18
CA SER A 941 -28.68 -3.94 14.05
C SER A 941 -29.40 -4.63 15.22
N ILE A 942 -29.90 -5.85 14.97
CA ILE A 942 -30.54 -6.72 15.97
C ILE A 942 -29.51 -7.53 16.78
N ASN A 943 -28.23 -7.17 16.71
CA ASN A 943 -27.17 -7.85 17.43
C ASN A 943 -27.32 -7.65 18.95
N ARG A 944 -27.10 -8.72 19.72
CA ARG A 944 -27.21 -8.70 21.20
C ARG A 944 -25.94 -8.20 21.90
N ASP A 945 -24.82 -8.18 21.19
CA ASP A 945 -23.53 -7.68 21.64
C ASP A 945 -22.98 -6.65 20.65
N ARG A 946 -21.97 -5.87 21.06
CA ARG A 946 -21.28 -4.87 20.21
C ARG A 946 -20.02 -5.44 19.54
N GLY A 947 -19.94 -6.76 19.39
CA GLY A 947 -18.75 -7.49 18.98
C GLY A 947 -17.61 -7.40 19.98
N THR A 948 -16.37 -7.60 19.50
CA THR A 948 -15.15 -7.45 20.30
C THR A 948 -14.93 -6.00 20.77
N GLU A 949 -14.18 -5.83 21.84
CA GLU A 949 -13.77 -4.51 22.32
C GLU A 949 -12.82 -3.80 21.34
N ILE A 950 -13.00 -2.49 21.19
CA ILE A 950 -12.26 -1.57 20.31
C ILE A 950 -12.17 -0.23 21.03
N SER A 951 -11.01 0.41 20.97
CA SER A 951 -10.76 1.71 21.60
C SER A 951 -11.70 2.80 21.06
N GLN A 952 -12.12 3.71 21.96
CA GLN A 952 -12.92 4.88 21.61
C GLN A 952 -12.12 5.92 20.80
N ALA A 953 -10.77 5.85 20.79
CA ALA A 953 -9.92 6.70 19.96
C ALA A 953 -10.30 6.67 18.48
N TRP A 954 -10.84 5.54 18.00
CA TRP A 954 -11.24 5.38 16.60
C TRP A 954 -12.62 5.93 16.26
N THR A 955 -13.49 6.19 17.25
CA THR A 955 -14.90 6.54 17.02
C THR A 955 -15.03 7.73 16.07
N GLY A 956 -14.44 8.88 16.41
CA GLY A 956 -14.49 10.08 15.58
C GLY A 956 -13.88 9.89 14.18
N LEU A 957 -12.85 9.03 14.04
CA LEU A 957 -12.26 8.72 12.74
C LEU A 957 -13.18 7.84 11.87
N ILE A 958 -13.83 6.84 12.47
CA ILE A 958 -14.77 5.96 11.76
C ILE A 958 -16.03 6.73 11.36
N ASP A 959 -16.55 7.56 12.26
CA ASP A 959 -17.74 8.39 12.02
C ASP A 959 -17.48 9.43 10.93
N GLN A 960 -16.40 10.21 11.01
CA GLN A 960 -16.06 11.20 9.98
C GLN A 960 -15.81 10.56 8.60
N THR A 961 -15.20 9.38 8.56
CA THR A 961 -14.84 8.74 7.28
C THR A 961 -15.91 7.81 6.72
N GLY A 962 -16.98 7.55 7.47
CA GLY A 962 -18.07 6.64 7.11
C GLY A 962 -17.62 5.22 6.78
N CYS A 963 -16.39 4.81 7.14
CA CYS A 963 -15.74 3.63 6.57
C CYS A 963 -16.40 2.29 6.97
N CYS A 964 -17.32 2.33 7.93
CA CYS A 964 -18.11 1.20 8.42
C CYS A 964 -19.62 1.40 8.20
N LEU A 965 -20.06 2.49 7.58
CA LEU A 965 -21.48 2.73 7.32
C LEU A 965 -21.98 1.80 6.21
N ILE A 966 -23.13 1.20 6.43
CA ILE A 966 -23.80 0.29 5.52
C ILE A 966 -24.89 1.09 4.77
N PRO A 967 -24.82 1.20 3.43
CA PRO A 967 -25.92 1.79 2.66
C PRO A 967 -27.22 1.02 2.91
N THR A 968 -28.23 1.76 3.39
CA THR A 968 -29.57 1.29 3.74
C THR A 968 -30.32 0.77 2.53
#